data_AF-A0A1V5Z215-F1
#
_entry.id   AF-A0A1V5Z215-F1
#
_cell.length_a   1.000
_cell.length_b   1.000
_cell.length_c   1.000
_cell.angle_alpha   90.00
_cell.angle_beta   90.00
_cell.angle_gamma   90.00
#
_symmetry.space_group_name_H-M   'P 1'
#
loop_
_entity.id
_entity.type
_entity.pdbx_description
1 polymer ?
#
loop_
_entity_poly.entity_id
_entity_poly.type
_entity_poly.pdbx_seq_one_letter_code
_entity_poly.pdbx_strand_id
1 'polypeptide(L)'
;MKNRCPLSIPFRLFRLKVNFLSRGTALYFAAFLFILLSAVQSWALEAGSAKIDITPPVGTPLNGYGDRMGRNSTSVHDPLWARTVFLDDGETRFFLVSLDLVAVNPELRQRVLELYSGPVPKEHVLLTATHTHNGHGGMCQKLMIRNVSGRFIPAVLEATAEKIIESMHKAYNGRRRAALGYAVGSNQGLSVNRRFSAGPAESQIGVVKIEDSDGAAIAVITNFTGHPTSVGGQDKYSFSADYPGYYYLEMEALAGESCVPLFLNGAQGNQTIAAPKGKSGWDRTEAVGRQVAQIADALSKNMSFGDAVFKLSHTKALLPLTLAENLQPKEVDLYSLEINDLLISFFPGEPCVEIGLNLRERALARGYDAHWSVGLANDYLMYFVPRALYPFANYESFMNFFGPGMEDWLYSQFESLMSRKTLVESIVDLPDEEAQESQQSEGDASFPLLTLHGSSHDIGLARGSFFHNAIQNKYKTKVLDPVDTGQWYPTGSWWTAMPSFLNLTPLAMTALGMGSRSLLQGLSESYIREMEGMAEGAGLPFDGLWLLQHARLYSLAKDQSSLFSLPLCTMVALTNEYTGTKDILLGRNLDWKGDENDYVIRMLPEEGLPSIQVGFDWNAGLMTGLNRDRLFLCLEYVPYVDTVLPEKAPLEFLLGQLLRSCSSFSEALKVLSAAEYIKNYHVLIAGYDGEKADAAVVEYGQSISVRKAVKGILTGVNPDTQGIPDETRERYQALIETLKNQPVKNRESLGTLLTASPMESDGGMQHIWNHASRHCVVLQLSQPEIMCAFKQPDGKAGSFATLTVSEISSHE
;
A
#
# COMPACT_ATOMS: atom_id res chain seq x y z
N MET A 1 -67.88 9.24 29.18
CA MET A 1 -68.86 8.43 29.95
C MET A 1 -68.05 7.41 30.73
N LYS A 2 -68.01 7.43 32.07
CA LYS A 2 -68.93 6.68 32.97
C LYS A 2 -69.07 5.23 32.49
N ASN A 3 -68.92 4.16 33.25
CA ASN A 3 -68.79 3.92 34.69
C ASN A 3 -68.73 2.38 34.84
N ARG A 4 -68.03 1.88 35.88
CA ARG A 4 -68.43 0.78 36.80
C ARG A 4 -68.54 -0.69 36.31
N CYS A 5 -67.73 -1.55 36.97
CA CYS A 5 -68.02 -2.80 37.73
C CYS A 5 -69.45 -3.39 37.71
N PRO A 6 -69.69 -4.72 37.94
CA PRO A 6 -69.21 -5.54 39.11
C PRO A 6 -68.89 -7.04 38.76
N LEU A 7 -68.34 -7.94 39.59
CA LEU A 7 -68.86 -8.72 40.75
C LEU A 7 -67.71 -9.69 41.20
N SER A 8 -67.20 -9.71 42.46
CA SER A 8 -67.51 -10.60 43.62
C SER A 8 -67.32 -12.13 43.38
N ILE A 9 -66.55 -12.96 44.12
CA ILE A 9 -66.60 -13.51 45.52
C ILE A 9 -65.49 -14.64 45.60
N PRO A 10 -64.97 -15.23 46.72
CA PRO A 10 -64.73 -14.81 48.12
C PRO A 10 -63.24 -14.96 48.58
N PHE A 11 -62.93 -14.31 49.71
CA PHE A 11 -61.77 -14.57 50.57
C PHE A 11 -61.87 -15.93 51.28
N ARG A 12 -60.82 -16.78 51.15
CA ARG A 12 -60.52 -17.85 52.10
C ARG A 12 -59.19 -17.52 52.78
N LEU A 13 -59.26 -17.11 54.05
CA LEU A 13 -58.09 -17.00 54.93
C LEU A 13 -57.48 -18.39 55.13
N PHE A 14 -56.37 -18.67 54.47
CA PHE A 14 -55.41 -19.67 54.94
C PHE A 14 -54.42 -18.97 55.87
N ARG A 15 -54.60 -19.16 57.17
CA ARG A 15 -53.53 -18.94 58.17
C ARG A 15 -52.41 -19.94 57.85
N LEU A 16 -51.39 -19.53 57.09
CA LEU A 16 -50.11 -20.23 57.17
C LEU A 16 -49.50 -19.87 58.53
N LYS A 17 -49.45 -20.86 59.42
CA LYS A 17 -48.57 -20.84 60.59
C LYS A 17 -47.14 -20.69 60.07
N VAL A 18 -46.54 -19.53 60.28
CA VAL A 18 -45.10 -19.35 60.21
C VAL A 18 -44.52 -20.17 61.36
N ASN A 19 -44.18 -21.43 61.09
CA ASN A 19 -43.33 -22.17 61.98
C ASN A 19 -41.96 -21.52 61.90
N PHE A 20 -41.49 -21.06 63.06
CA PHE A 20 -40.13 -20.61 63.31
C PHE A 20 -39.13 -21.48 62.53
N LEU A 21 -38.49 -20.90 61.51
CA LEU A 21 -37.21 -21.41 61.03
C LEU A 21 -36.30 -21.50 62.26
N SER A 22 -35.84 -22.72 62.56
CA SER A 22 -34.91 -22.95 63.65
C SER A 22 -33.70 -22.01 63.47
N ARG A 23 -33.13 -21.51 64.57
CA ARG A 23 -31.97 -20.60 64.52
C ARG A 23 -30.83 -21.06 63.58
N GLY A 24 -30.73 -22.36 63.29
CA GLY A 24 -29.78 -22.90 62.31
C GLY A 24 -30.10 -22.56 60.84
N THR A 25 -31.36 -22.59 60.39
CA THR A 25 -31.71 -22.37 58.98
C THR A 25 -31.59 -20.91 58.53
N ALA A 26 -31.86 -19.95 59.43
CA ALA A 26 -31.55 -18.54 59.20
C ALA A 26 -30.03 -18.28 59.16
N LEU A 27 -29.24 -19.03 59.93
CA LEU A 27 -27.78 -18.96 59.89
C LEU A 27 -27.22 -19.52 58.57
N TYR A 28 -27.75 -20.63 58.07
CA TYR A 28 -27.34 -21.20 56.78
C TYR A 28 -27.76 -20.31 55.60
N PHE A 29 -28.94 -19.68 55.64
CA PHE A 29 -29.37 -18.74 54.59
C PHE A 29 -28.55 -17.44 54.62
N ALA A 30 -28.24 -16.91 55.81
CA ALA A 30 -27.36 -15.76 55.96
C ALA A 30 -25.91 -16.09 55.55
N ALA A 31 -25.40 -17.28 55.88
CA ALA A 31 -24.09 -17.75 55.43
C ALA A 31 -24.06 -18.01 53.92
N PHE A 32 -25.14 -18.52 53.32
CA PHE A 32 -25.26 -18.71 51.87
C PHE A 32 -25.34 -17.37 51.13
N LEU A 33 -26.04 -16.38 51.71
CA LEU A 33 -26.05 -14.99 51.21
C LEU A 33 -24.68 -14.31 51.38
N PHE A 34 -23.97 -14.58 52.49
CA PHE A 34 -22.60 -14.10 52.71
C PHE A 34 -21.61 -14.75 51.74
N ILE A 35 -21.76 -16.04 51.43
CA ILE A 35 -20.93 -16.75 50.44
C ILE A 35 -21.25 -16.26 49.02
N LEU A 36 -22.51 -15.98 48.68
CA LEU A 36 -22.90 -15.36 47.42
C LEU A 36 -22.42 -13.90 47.29
N LEU A 37 -22.38 -13.14 48.40
CA LEU A 37 -21.80 -11.79 48.46
C LEU A 37 -20.27 -11.79 48.50
N SER A 38 -19.64 -12.90 48.91
CA SER A 38 -18.18 -13.08 48.88
C SER A 38 -17.67 -13.61 47.53
N ALA A 39 -18.56 -14.05 46.65
CA ALA A 39 -18.24 -14.59 45.32
C ALA A 39 -18.23 -13.55 44.20
N VAL A 40 -18.57 -12.28 44.49
CA VAL A 40 -18.29 -11.15 43.59
C VAL A 40 -17.15 -10.36 44.19
N GLN A 41 -15.93 -10.88 44.08
CA GLN A 41 -14.74 -10.03 44.12
C GLN A 41 -14.81 -9.15 42.87
N SER A 42 -15.40 -7.96 42.97
CA SER A 42 -15.10 -6.90 42.01
C SER A 42 -13.64 -6.53 42.25
N TRP A 43 -12.74 -7.04 41.41
CA TRP A 43 -11.35 -6.64 41.47
C TRP A 43 -11.29 -5.14 41.17
N ALA A 44 -10.69 -4.39 42.08
CA ALA A 44 -10.51 -2.96 41.86
C ALA A 44 -9.32 -2.78 40.91
N LEU A 45 -9.43 -1.85 39.97
CA LEU A 45 -8.35 -1.51 39.06
C LEU A 45 -7.07 -1.20 39.86
N GLU A 46 -5.95 -1.87 39.52
CA GLU A 46 -4.63 -1.54 40.05
C GLU A 46 -3.79 -0.87 38.97
N ALA A 47 -3.07 0.18 39.36
CA ALA A 47 -2.11 0.82 38.49
C ALA A 47 -0.84 1.23 39.25
N GLY A 48 0.29 1.17 38.58
CA GLY A 48 1.56 1.67 39.08
C GLY A 48 2.38 2.26 37.96
N SER A 49 3.25 3.22 38.28
CA SER A 49 4.03 3.94 37.30
C SER A 49 5.48 4.13 37.74
N ALA A 50 6.39 4.24 36.78
CA ALA A 50 7.80 4.50 37.03
C ALA A 50 8.46 5.21 35.85
N LYS A 51 9.52 5.97 36.15
CA LYS A 51 10.45 6.49 35.13
C LYS A 51 11.90 6.15 35.49
N ILE A 52 12.68 5.73 34.50
CA ILE A 52 14.11 5.43 34.62
C ILE A 52 14.88 6.16 33.52
N ASP A 53 16.01 6.76 33.89
CA ASP A 53 16.92 7.43 32.94
C ASP A 53 17.66 6.39 32.11
N ILE A 54 17.46 6.40 30.79
CA ILE A 54 18.12 5.51 29.81
C ILE A 54 19.22 6.21 29.02
N THR A 55 19.61 7.44 29.37
CA THR A 55 20.66 8.20 28.70
C THR A 55 21.99 7.46 28.75
N PRO A 56 22.62 7.13 27.62
CA PRO A 56 23.95 6.52 27.62
C PRO A 56 25.03 7.61 27.71
N PRO A 57 26.30 7.23 27.96
CA PRO A 57 27.41 8.19 27.95
C PRO A 57 27.54 8.94 26.61
N VAL A 58 27.91 10.22 26.68
CA VAL A 58 28.29 11.02 25.51
C VAL A 58 29.37 10.29 24.71
N GLY A 59 29.26 10.32 23.39
CA GLY A 59 30.09 9.50 22.49
C GLY A 59 29.44 8.19 22.06
N THR A 60 28.24 7.89 22.57
CA THR A 60 27.36 6.85 22.02
C THR A 60 26.68 7.36 20.73
N PRO A 61 26.49 6.51 19.68
CA PRO A 61 25.77 6.92 18.48
C PRO A 61 24.36 7.43 18.76
N LEU A 62 23.87 8.38 17.95
CA LEU A 62 22.46 8.72 17.88
C LEU A 62 21.74 7.88 16.82
N ASN A 63 20.41 7.94 16.79
CA ASN A 63 19.57 7.27 15.80
C ASN A 63 18.63 8.26 15.09
N GLY A 64 18.29 8.01 13.82
CA GLY A 64 17.20 8.69 13.09
C GLY A 64 17.62 9.47 11.85
N TYR A 65 18.60 10.36 11.94
CA TYR A 65 19.02 11.16 10.77
C TYR A 65 20.13 10.46 10.01
N GLY A 66 19.84 10.02 8.78
CA GLY A 66 20.84 9.45 7.87
C GLY A 66 21.98 10.42 7.52
N ASP A 67 21.72 11.73 7.55
CA ASP A 67 22.73 12.77 7.28
C ASP A 67 23.84 12.85 8.37
N ARG A 68 23.63 12.19 9.52
CA ARG A 68 24.65 12.05 10.57
C ARG A 68 25.67 10.98 10.22
N MET A 69 25.39 10.09 9.27
CA MET A 69 26.30 8.99 8.89
C MET A 69 26.75 8.17 10.09
N GLY A 70 25.81 7.88 11.02
CA GLY A 70 26.06 7.09 12.22
C GLY A 70 26.96 7.75 13.28
N ARG A 71 27.14 9.08 13.24
CA ARG A 71 27.99 9.83 14.18
C ARG A 71 27.46 9.81 15.62
N ASN A 72 28.41 10.01 16.53
CA ASN A 72 28.19 9.99 17.97
C ASN A 72 27.60 11.29 18.51
N SER A 73 26.96 11.19 19.67
CA SER A 73 26.55 12.36 20.46
C SER A 73 27.74 13.15 20.98
N THR A 74 27.55 14.46 21.10
CA THR A 74 28.55 15.43 21.58
C THR A 74 28.18 16.04 22.93
N SER A 75 26.92 15.94 23.33
CA SER A 75 26.40 16.53 24.57
C SER A 75 25.06 15.87 24.97
N VAL A 76 24.54 16.26 26.13
CA VAL A 76 23.18 15.96 26.60
C VAL A 76 22.48 17.29 26.81
N HIS A 77 21.36 17.52 26.14
CA HIS A 77 20.49 18.68 26.38
C HIS A 77 19.52 18.37 27.53
N ASP A 78 18.85 17.23 27.44
CA ASP A 78 17.97 16.68 28.48
C ASP A 78 18.06 15.14 28.48
N PRO A 79 17.77 14.48 29.63
CA PRO A 79 17.85 13.02 29.74
C PRO A 79 16.77 12.32 28.94
N LEU A 80 17.12 11.13 28.42
CA LEU A 80 16.22 10.18 27.79
C LEU A 80 15.62 9.24 28.85
N TRP A 81 14.33 8.92 28.73
CA TRP A 81 13.64 8.10 29.73
C TRP A 81 12.98 6.85 29.15
N ALA A 82 12.93 5.81 29.98
CA ALA A 82 11.90 4.78 29.91
C ALA A 82 10.81 5.14 30.93
N ARG A 83 9.56 5.28 30.46
CA ARG A 83 8.40 5.60 31.29
C ARG A 83 7.40 4.46 31.19
N THR A 84 7.07 3.85 32.32
CA THR A 84 6.25 2.65 32.37
C THR A 84 5.00 2.88 33.19
N VAL A 85 3.87 2.40 32.68
CA VAL A 85 2.65 2.18 33.43
C VAL A 85 2.33 0.69 33.43
N PHE A 86 2.01 0.16 34.59
CA PHE A 86 1.39 -1.14 34.81
C PHE A 86 -0.10 -0.92 35.09
N LEU A 87 -0.97 -1.71 34.47
CA LEU A 87 -2.42 -1.70 34.64
C LEU A 87 -2.94 -3.14 34.79
N ASP A 88 -3.89 -3.35 35.70
CA ASP A 88 -4.57 -4.64 35.95
C ASP A 88 -6.02 -4.39 36.38
N ASP A 89 -6.99 -4.81 35.57
CA ASP A 89 -8.42 -4.74 35.91
C ASP A 89 -8.94 -6.01 36.63
N GLY A 90 -8.05 -6.95 36.94
CA GLY A 90 -8.34 -8.25 37.52
C GLY A 90 -8.46 -9.38 36.50
N GLU A 91 -8.70 -9.06 35.23
CA GLU A 91 -8.78 -10.01 34.10
C GLU A 91 -7.58 -9.86 33.16
N THR A 92 -7.31 -8.64 32.74
CA THR A 92 -6.23 -8.24 31.84
C THR A 92 -5.22 -7.39 32.57
N ARG A 93 -3.96 -7.85 32.57
CA ARG A 93 -2.80 -7.09 33.07
C ARG A 93 -1.80 -6.85 31.96
N PHE A 94 -1.21 -5.66 31.90
CA PHE A 94 -0.21 -5.31 30.88
C PHE A 94 0.75 -4.22 31.35
N PHE A 95 1.89 -4.13 30.67
CA PHE A 95 2.79 -2.98 30.74
C PHE A 95 2.68 -2.16 29.47
N LEU A 96 2.56 -0.84 29.62
CA LEU A 96 2.78 0.12 28.55
C LEU A 96 4.04 0.93 28.87
N VAL A 97 5.04 0.82 28.00
CA VAL A 97 6.33 1.49 28.15
C VAL A 97 6.52 2.46 26.99
N SER A 98 6.74 3.74 27.29
CA SER A 98 7.17 4.75 26.32
C SER A 98 8.66 5.04 26.51
N LEU A 99 9.41 4.98 25.41
CA LEU A 99 10.86 5.13 25.38
C LEU A 99 11.23 6.38 24.58
N ASP A 100 12.09 7.24 25.16
CA ASP A 100 12.71 8.36 24.44
C ASP A 100 13.81 7.87 23.48
N LEU A 101 13.37 7.17 22.44
CA LEU A 101 14.18 6.56 21.38
C LEU A 101 13.55 6.84 20.02
N VAL A 102 14.31 6.55 18.95
CA VAL A 102 13.77 6.57 17.59
C VAL A 102 12.71 5.50 17.38
N ALA A 103 12.94 4.28 17.82
CA ALA A 103 12.03 3.17 17.59
C ALA A 103 12.36 2.01 18.52
N VAL A 104 11.41 1.08 18.66
CA VAL A 104 11.63 -0.21 19.31
C VAL A 104 12.15 -1.18 18.24
N ASN A 105 13.47 -1.27 18.08
CA ASN A 105 14.04 -2.22 17.12
C ASN A 105 13.88 -3.67 17.61
N PRO A 106 13.83 -4.67 16.70
CA PRO A 106 13.69 -6.08 17.05
C PRO A 106 14.68 -6.56 18.11
N GLU A 107 15.95 -6.17 18.01
CA GLU A 107 16.99 -6.60 18.96
C GLU A 107 16.72 -6.08 20.39
N LEU A 108 16.19 -4.86 20.52
CA LEU A 108 15.83 -4.29 21.81
C LEU A 108 14.61 -5.00 22.39
N ARG A 109 13.54 -5.18 21.60
CA ARG A 109 12.34 -5.90 22.06
C ARG A 109 12.70 -7.31 22.51
N GLN A 110 13.41 -8.06 21.67
CA GLN A 110 13.82 -9.41 21.99
C GLN A 110 14.61 -9.44 23.31
N ARG A 111 15.59 -8.55 23.48
CA ARG A 111 16.42 -8.53 24.69
C ARG A 111 15.61 -8.20 25.94
N VAL A 112 14.69 -7.25 25.87
CA VAL A 112 13.76 -6.95 26.99
C VAL A 112 12.94 -8.19 27.33
N LEU A 113 12.35 -8.87 26.35
CA LEU A 113 11.52 -10.06 26.59
C LEU A 113 12.33 -11.27 27.10
N GLU A 114 13.61 -11.37 26.76
CA GLU A 114 14.52 -12.39 27.33
C GLU A 114 14.84 -12.13 28.81
N LEU A 115 15.09 -10.87 29.17
CA LEU A 115 15.38 -10.46 30.55
C LEU A 115 14.13 -10.43 31.43
N TYR A 116 12.95 -10.24 30.83
CA TYR A 116 11.70 -10.13 31.56
C TYR A 116 11.31 -11.45 32.26
N SER A 117 11.16 -11.37 33.58
CA SER A 117 10.67 -12.44 34.44
C SER A 117 9.68 -11.86 35.45
N GLY A 118 8.43 -11.71 35.02
CA GLY A 118 7.37 -11.18 35.86
C GLY A 118 6.01 -11.84 35.61
N PRO A 119 4.97 -11.38 36.32
CA PRO A 119 3.65 -12.03 36.33
C PRO A 119 2.74 -11.60 35.17
N VAL A 120 3.19 -10.70 34.30
CA VAL A 120 2.47 -10.26 33.11
C VAL A 120 2.92 -11.13 31.93
N PRO A 121 2.01 -11.66 31.09
CA PRO A 121 2.41 -12.37 29.87
C PRO A 121 3.35 -11.51 29.00
N LYS A 122 4.30 -12.13 28.29
CA LYS A 122 5.29 -11.39 27.47
C LYS A 122 4.62 -10.62 26.34
N GLU A 123 3.53 -11.17 25.82
CA GLU A 123 2.65 -10.61 24.80
C GLU A 123 1.94 -9.34 25.32
N HIS A 124 1.78 -9.22 26.64
CA HIS A 124 1.17 -8.07 27.31
C HIS A 124 2.21 -7.00 27.71
N VAL A 125 3.43 -7.07 27.17
CA VAL A 125 4.46 -6.03 27.30
C VAL A 125 4.50 -5.20 26.02
N LEU A 126 3.84 -4.04 26.07
CA LEU A 126 3.78 -3.07 24.99
C LEU A 126 4.91 -2.06 25.14
N LEU A 127 5.84 -2.05 24.19
CA LEU A 127 6.92 -1.09 24.10
C LEU A 127 6.62 -0.11 22.96
N THR A 128 6.71 1.18 23.23
CA THR A 128 6.50 2.26 22.25
C THR A 128 7.68 3.22 22.30
N ALA A 129 7.93 3.93 21.21
CA ALA A 129 8.94 4.97 21.16
C ALA A 129 8.32 6.34 20.87
N THR A 130 8.86 7.40 21.46
CA THR A 130 8.42 8.77 21.16
C THR A 130 8.79 9.20 19.74
N HIS A 131 9.77 8.51 19.14
CA HIS A 131 10.42 8.83 17.87
C HIS A 131 11.35 10.05 17.93
N THR A 132 11.95 10.34 19.08
CA THR A 132 12.99 11.38 19.12
C THR A 132 14.21 10.98 18.28
N HIS A 133 14.56 11.83 17.30
CA HIS A 133 15.80 11.68 16.53
C HIS A 133 17.04 12.09 17.33
N ASN A 134 16.86 12.61 18.54
CA ASN A 134 17.94 12.89 19.49
C ASN A 134 18.07 11.79 20.56
N GLY A 135 17.43 10.64 20.37
CA GLY A 135 17.67 9.43 21.15
C GLY A 135 18.96 8.69 20.74
N HIS A 136 19.39 7.73 21.56
CA HIS A 136 20.58 6.94 21.26
C HIS A 136 20.31 5.79 20.28
N GLY A 137 21.32 5.50 19.46
CA GLY A 137 21.38 4.35 18.58
C GLY A 137 22.26 3.25 19.16
N GLY A 138 22.98 2.56 18.28
CA GLY A 138 23.93 1.52 18.62
C GLY A 138 23.33 0.20 19.10
N MET A 139 22.03 -0.01 18.88
CA MET A 139 21.32 -1.23 19.30
C MET A 139 20.96 -2.18 18.13
N CYS A 140 21.03 -1.72 16.89
CA CYS A 140 20.72 -2.56 15.72
C CYS A 140 21.99 -3.21 15.14
N GLN A 141 21.91 -4.51 14.84
CA GLN A 141 23.03 -5.28 14.30
C GLN A 141 23.17 -5.15 12.79
N LYS A 142 22.07 -4.89 12.08
CA LYS A 142 22.01 -4.82 10.62
C LYS A 142 22.98 -3.76 10.08
N LEU A 143 23.93 -4.18 9.24
CA LEU A 143 24.96 -3.29 8.70
C LEU A 143 24.37 -2.13 7.85
N MET A 144 23.29 -2.43 7.12
CA MET A 144 22.64 -1.50 6.18
C MET A 144 22.03 -0.27 6.86
N ILE A 145 21.67 -0.35 8.15
CA ILE A 145 21.07 0.77 8.88
C ILE A 145 22.10 1.62 9.65
N ARG A 146 23.39 1.25 9.65
CA ARG A 146 24.42 1.93 10.47
C ARG A 146 24.61 3.42 10.17
N ASN A 147 24.33 3.86 8.94
CA ASN A 147 24.37 5.28 8.61
C ASN A 147 23.29 6.09 9.35
N VAL A 148 22.22 5.43 9.78
CA VAL A 148 21.11 6.00 10.54
C VAL A 148 21.27 5.71 12.04
N SER A 149 21.56 4.46 12.40
CA SER A 149 21.57 3.98 13.79
C SER A 149 22.94 3.98 14.47
N GLY A 150 24.02 4.27 13.71
CA GLY A 150 25.39 4.15 14.17
C GLY A 150 25.88 2.70 14.34
N ARG A 151 27.13 2.57 14.81
CA ARG A 151 27.76 1.25 15.07
C ARG A 151 27.01 0.49 16.17
N PHE A 152 26.86 -0.82 16.00
CA PHE A 152 26.31 -1.69 17.06
C PHE A 152 27.25 -1.74 18.28
N ILE A 153 26.70 -1.55 19.48
CA ILE A 153 27.39 -1.60 20.76
C ILE A 153 26.57 -2.49 21.70
N PRO A 154 26.93 -3.78 21.86
CA PRO A 154 26.17 -4.72 22.68
C PRO A 154 25.88 -4.23 24.11
N ALA A 155 26.85 -3.54 24.72
CA ALA A 155 26.70 -2.99 26.07
C ALA A 155 25.62 -1.89 26.17
N VAL A 156 25.37 -1.13 25.08
CA VAL A 156 24.29 -0.14 25.04
C VAL A 156 22.94 -0.84 24.96
N LEU A 157 22.82 -1.87 24.11
CA LEU A 157 21.62 -2.70 24.04
C LEU A 157 21.29 -3.33 25.41
N GLU A 158 22.29 -3.95 26.04
CA GLU A 158 22.13 -4.62 27.34
C GLU A 158 21.67 -3.64 28.42
N ALA A 159 22.42 -2.54 28.61
CA ALA A 159 22.11 -1.56 29.65
C ALA A 159 20.74 -0.90 29.43
N THR A 160 20.32 -0.71 28.18
CA THR A 160 19.00 -0.15 27.86
C THR A 160 17.90 -1.14 28.23
N ALA A 161 18.06 -2.41 27.86
CA ALA A 161 17.08 -3.45 28.18
C ALA A 161 16.95 -3.66 29.70
N GLU A 162 18.07 -3.71 30.44
CA GLU A 162 18.07 -3.82 31.91
C GLU A 162 17.31 -2.66 32.57
N LYS A 163 17.53 -1.42 32.12
CA LYS A 163 16.83 -0.23 32.63
C LYS A 163 15.33 -0.24 32.31
N ILE A 164 14.93 -0.77 31.16
CA ILE A 164 13.51 -0.97 30.82
C ILE A 164 12.87 -1.96 31.80
N ILE A 165 13.54 -3.09 32.08
CA ILE A 165 13.08 -4.08 33.07
C ILE A 165 13.01 -3.47 34.47
N GLU A 166 14.00 -2.67 34.87
CA GLU A 166 13.97 -1.95 36.14
C GLU A 166 12.73 -1.03 36.24
N SER A 167 12.42 -0.29 35.17
CA SER A 167 11.23 0.57 35.11
C SER A 167 9.94 -0.25 35.27
N MET A 168 9.84 -1.39 34.59
CA MET A 168 8.69 -2.30 34.71
C MET A 168 8.55 -2.87 36.13
N HIS A 169 9.64 -3.30 36.75
CA HIS A 169 9.61 -3.78 38.14
C HIS A 169 9.19 -2.69 39.12
N LYS A 170 9.68 -1.46 38.96
CA LYS A 170 9.26 -0.33 39.81
C LYS A 170 7.78 0.00 39.64
N ALA A 171 7.28 0.05 38.40
CA ALA A 171 5.86 0.28 38.13
C ALA A 171 4.98 -0.81 38.77
N TYR A 172 5.36 -2.09 38.61
CA TYR A 172 4.63 -3.21 39.20
C TYR A 172 4.63 -3.20 40.74
N ASN A 173 5.77 -2.90 41.36
CA ASN A 173 5.90 -2.85 42.82
C ASN A 173 5.22 -1.62 43.42
N GLY A 174 5.12 -0.53 42.67
CA GLY A 174 4.40 0.69 43.05
C GLY A 174 2.90 0.66 42.74
N ARG A 175 2.37 -0.48 42.29
CA ARG A 175 0.95 -0.60 41.97
C ARG A 175 0.08 -0.41 43.20
N ARG A 176 -1.04 0.26 43.01
CA ARG A 176 -2.04 0.55 44.03
C ARG A 176 -3.41 0.66 43.36
N ARG A 177 -4.46 0.65 44.17
CA ARG A 177 -5.82 0.87 43.67
C ARG A 177 -5.89 2.19 42.91
N ALA A 178 -6.52 2.15 41.75
CA ALA A 178 -6.58 3.25 40.82
C ALA A 178 -7.99 3.42 40.23
N ALA A 179 -8.22 4.59 39.65
CA ALA A 179 -9.32 4.88 38.75
C ALA A 179 -8.76 5.50 37.47
N LEU A 180 -9.43 5.26 36.34
CA LEU A 180 -8.99 5.72 35.03
C LEU A 180 -10.10 6.52 34.35
N GLY A 181 -9.71 7.60 33.68
CA GLY A 181 -10.56 8.35 32.75
C GLY A 181 -9.80 8.64 31.46
N TYR A 182 -10.52 8.80 30.35
CA TYR A 182 -9.95 9.26 29.09
C TYR A 182 -10.76 10.40 28.49
N ALA A 183 -10.13 11.18 27.62
CA ALA A 183 -10.77 12.21 26.82
C ALA A 183 -9.98 12.42 25.52
N VAL A 184 -10.68 12.94 24.52
CA VAL A 184 -10.10 13.43 23.27
C VAL A 184 -10.48 14.89 23.08
N GLY A 185 -9.57 15.65 22.47
CA GLY A 185 -9.78 17.04 22.13
C GLY A 185 -9.02 17.44 20.88
N SER A 186 -8.94 18.74 20.63
CA SER A 186 -8.16 19.28 19.52
C SER A 186 -6.81 19.82 19.99
N ASN A 187 -5.75 19.52 19.24
CA ASN A 187 -4.40 20.07 19.45
C ASN A 187 -4.24 21.52 18.95
N GLN A 188 -5.30 22.14 18.40
CA GLN A 188 -5.29 23.54 17.96
C GLN A 188 -4.23 23.87 16.88
N GLY A 189 -3.93 22.92 15.99
CA GLY A 189 -3.02 23.13 14.87
C GLY A 189 -1.54 23.00 15.24
N LEU A 190 -1.24 22.28 16.33
CA LEU A 190 0.14 21.97 16.74
C LEU A 190 0.80 20.89 15.88
N SER A 191 0.03 20.19 15.04
CA SER A 191 0.53 19.23 14.04
C SER A 191 0.24 19.72 12.63
N VAL A 192 1.19 19.51 11.71
CA VAL A 192 1.06 19.88 10.30
C VAL A 192 1.64 18.81 9.38
N ASN A 193 1.06 18.68 8.20
CA ASN A 193 1.61 17.85 7.15
C ASN A 193 2.92 18.43 6.61
N ARG A 194 4.00 17.65 6.63
CA ARG A 194 5.34 18.08 6.19
C ARG A 194 5.62 17.84 4.71
N ARG A 195 4.69 17.20 3.99
CA ARG A 195 4.86 16.80 2.58
C ARG A 195 4.01 17.63 1.64
N PHE A 196 2.73 17.73 1.94
CA PHE A 196 1.79 18.52 1.15
C PHE A 196 1.14 19.54 2.06
N SER A 197 1.28 20.83 1.73
CA SER A 197 0.70 21.92 2.52
C SER A 197 -0.83 21.85 2.61
N ALA A 198 -1.47 21.27 1.59
CA ALA A 198 -2.90 20.97 1.54
C ALA A 198 -3.24 19.53 2.00
N GLY A 199 -2.24 18.75 2.42
CA GLY A 199 -2.43 17.41 2.94
C GLY A 199 -3.07 17.42 4.32
N PRO A 200 -3.68 16.30 4.74
CA PRO A 200 -4.34 16.22 6.04
C PRO A 200 -3.32 16.35 7.19
N ALA A 201 -3.81 16.87 8.31
CA ALA A 201 -3.08 16.93 9.57
C ALA A 201 -3.93 16.29 10.67
N GLU A 202 -3.27 15.60 11.61
CA GLU A 202 -3.96 15.08 12.78
C GLU A 202 -4.30 16.24 13.71
N SER A 203 -5.60 16.42 13.99
CA SER A 203 -6.07 17.46 14.89
C SER A 203 -6.38 16.94 16.28
N GLN A 204 -6.57 15.62 16.44
CA GLN A 204 -6.88 15.00 17.72
C GLN A 204 -5.66 15.02 18.66
N ILE A 205 -5.92 15.26 19.94
CA ILE A 205 -5.04 14.92 21.05
C ILE A 205 -5.84 14.07 22.03
N GLY A 206 -5.27 12.93 22.41
CA GLY A 206 -5.87 12.00 23.37
C GLY A 206 -5.17 12.08 24.71
N VAL A 207 -5.91 11.94 25.79
CA VAL A 207 -5.36 11.83 27.14
C VAL A 207 -6.07 10.73 27.92
N VAL A 208 -5.29 9.89 28.59
CA VAL A 208 -5.73 8.95 29.63
C VAL A 208 -5.08 9.42 30.92
N LYS A 209 -5.89 9.66 31.96
CA LYS A 209 -5.39 9.98 33.30
C LYS A 209 -5.75 8.84 34.24
N ILE A 210 -4.76 8.46 35.05
CA ILE A 210 -4.86 7.40 36.05
C ILE A 210 -4.59 8.04 37.40
N GLU A 211 -5.52 7.90 38.33
CA GLU A 211 -5.43 8.46 39.68
C GLU A 211 -5.55 7.37 40.73
N ASP A 212 -4.97 7.58 41.91
CA ASP A 212 -5.19 6.72 43.06
C ASP A 212 -6.45 7.10 43.83
N SER A 213 -6.72 6.38 44.93
CA SER A 213 -7.91 6.58 45.76
C SER A 213 -8.04 7.97 46.37
N ASP A 214 -6.95 8.75 46.44
CA ASP A 214 -6.93 10.10 46.98
C ASP A 214 -7.07 11.17 45.86
N GLY A 215 -7.23 10.73 44.61
CA GLY A 215 -7.29 11.61 43.42
C GLY A 215 -5.91 12.12 42.98
N ALA A 216 -4.82 11.60 43.54
CA ALA A 216 -3.47 11.96 43.11
C ALA A 216 -3.13 11.20 41.82
N ALA A 217 -2.56 11.91 40.84
CA ALA A 217 -2.21 11.31 39.56
C ALA A 217 -1.07 10.28 39.72
N ILE A 218 -1.34 9.05 39.28
CA ILE A 218 -0.35 7.98 39.10
C ILE A 218 0.38 8.21 37.77
N ALA A 219 -0.38 8.46 36.71
CA ALA A 219 0.15 8.69 35.37
C ALA A 219 -0.81 9.48 34.48
N VAL A 220 -0.26 10.18 33.51
CA VAL A 220 -0.99 10.86 32.43
C VAL A 220 -0.38 10.42 31.10
N ILE A 221 -1.14 9.69 30.30
CA ILE A 221 -0.73 9.18 28.99
C ILE A 221 -1.34 10.09 27.93
N THR A 222 -0.51 10.74 27.11
CA THR A 222 -0.97 11.64 26.04
C THR A 222 -0.61 11.07 24.68
N ASN A 223 -1.60 10.95 23.79
CA ASN A 223 -1.39 10.64 22.38
C ASN A 223 -1.45 11.93 21.56
N PHE A 224 -0.36 12.24 20.88
CA PHE A 224 -0.25 13.41 19.99
C PHE A 224 0.61 13.04 18.79
N THR A 225 0.15 13.43 17.61
CA THR A 225 0.86 13.14 16.36
C THR A 225 1.77 14.29 16.00
N GLY A 226 3.07 14.06 16.05
CA GLY A 226 4.06 15.03 15.63
C GLY A 226 5.44 14.39 15.63
N HIS A 227 6.13 14.46 14.50
CA HIS A 227 7.44 13.83 14.38
C HIS A 227 8.48 14.64 15.19
N PRO A 228 9.14 14.09 16.23
CA PRO A 228 10.08 14.82 17.10
C PRO A 228 11.46 14.99 16.43
N THR A 229 11.48 15.93 15.50
CA THR A 229 12.63 16.37 14.69
C THR A 229 12.74 17.89 14.72
N SER A 230 12.61 18.48 15.91
CA SER A 230 12.34 19.92 16.08
C SER A 230 13.59 20.79 15.99
N VAL A 231 14.77 20.19 16.17
CA VAL A 231 16.07 20.88 16.24
C VAL A 231 17.01 20.46 15.11
N GLY A 232 17.94 21.37 14.75
CA GLY A 232 18.88 21.18 13.65
C GLY A 232 20.31 21.63 14.00
N GLY A 233 21.17 21.83 13.00
CA GLY A 233 22.52 22.36 13.25
C GLY A 233 23.39 21.45 14.12
N GLN A 234 24.06 22.02 15.13
CA GLN A 234 24.85 21.24 16.11
C GLN A 234 23.97 20.54 17.16
N ASP A 235 22.76 21.06 17.40
CA ASP A 235 21.82 20.49 18.38
C ASP A 235 21.33 19.09 17.98
N LYS A 236 21.43 18.71 16.69
CA LYS A 236 21.14 17.34 16.23
C LYS A 236 22.12 16.28 16.77
N TYR A 237 23.21 16.70 17.41
CA TYR A 237 24.21 15.83 18.04
C TYR A 237 24.11 15.77 19.57
N SER A 238 23.14 16.45 20.20
CA SER A 238 22.87 16.29 21.64
C SER A 238 21.85 15.19 21.89
N PHE A 239 21.98 14.45 22.99
CA PHE A 239 20.87 13.64 23.50
C PHE A 239 19.73 14.53 23.99
N SER A 240 18.50 14.19 23.61
CA SER A 240 17.28 14.92 23.98
C SER A 240 16.03 14.10 23.68
N ALA A 241 15.02 14.21 24.53
CA ALA A 241 13.68 13.70 24.28
C ALA A 241 12.88 14.57 23.28
N ASP A 242 13.46 15.65 22.74
CA ASP A 242 12.82 16.64 21.85
C ASP A 242 11.59 17.31 22.53
N TYR A 243 10.54 17.70 21.79
CA TYR A 243 9.36 18.34 22.38
C TYR A 243 8.62 17.45 23.41
N PRO A 244 8.62 16.09 23.33
CA PRO A 244 8.17 15.24 24.42
C PRO A 244 8.86 15.53 25.76
N GLY A 245 10.15 15.87 25.75
CA GLY A 245 10.90 16.26 26.95
C GLY A 245 10.26 17.42 27.71
N TYR A 246 9.88 18.47 26.97
CA TYR A 246 9.19 19.63 27.53
C TYR A 246 7.73 19.34 27.91
N TYR A 247 7.06 18.42 27.21
CA TYR A 247 5.76 17.89 27.65
C TYR A 247 5.86 17.24 29.03
N TYR A 248 6.88 16.40 29.27
CA TYR A 248 7.05 15.76 30.57
C TYR A 248 7.27 16.77 31.69
N LEU A 249 8.16 17.75 31.48
CA LEU A 249 8.46 18.78 32.48
C LEU A 249 7.21 19.60 32.85
N GLU A 250 6.43 20.00 31.86
CA GLU A 250 5.19 20.76 32.09
C GLU A 250 4.13 19.89 32.77
N MET A 251 3.94 18.64 32.32
CA MET A 251 2.93 17.77 32.89
C MET A 251 3.26 17.35 34.34
N GLU A 252 4.54 17.11 34.67
CA GLU A 252 4.96 16.86 36.05
C GLU A 252 4.67 18.06 36.96
N ALA A 253 4.84 19.29 36.45
CA ALA A 253 4.51 20.51 37.18
C ALA A 253 2.99 20.70 37.35
N LEU A 254 2.18 20.29 36.38
CA LEU A 254 0.72 20.42 36.41
C LEU A 254 0.03 19.32 37.23
N ALA A 255 0.47 18.07 37.09
CA ALA A 255 -0.17 16.88 37.66
C ALA A 255 0.39 16.45 39.04
N GLY A 256 1.54 17.00 39.44
CA GLY A 256 2.18 16.74 40.73
C GLY A 256 3.28 15.67 40.70
N GLU A 257 4.12 15.64 41.75
CA GLU A 257 5.35 14.84 41.81
C GLU A 257 5.15 13.32 41.73
N SER A 258 3.97 12.82 42.07
CA SER A 258 3.62 11.39 41.99
C SER A 258 3.30 10.93 40.57
N CYS A 259 3.06 11.86 39.65
CA CYS A 259 2.64 11.57 38.28
C CYS A 259 3.83 11.22 37.39
N VAL A 260 3.71 10.11 36.66
CA VAL A 260 4.60 9.81 35.54
C VAL A 260 3.87 10.09 34.23
N PRO A 261 4.21 11.16 33.48
CA PRO A 261 3.59 11.42 32.19
C PRO A 261 4.18 10.55 31.10
N LEU A 262 3.36 9.93 30.25
CA LEU A 262 3.78 9.18 29.08
C LEU A 262 3.37 9.94 27.81
N PHE A 263 4.24 9.90 26.80
CA PHE A 263 3.96 10.42 25.47
C PHE A 263 3.88 9.25 24.49
N LEU A 264 2.79 9.19 23.71
CA LEU A 264 2.60 8.21 22.64
C LEU A 264 2.50 8.96 21.31
N ASN A 265 3.41 8.67 20.37
CA ASN A 265 3.34 9.29 19.06
C ASN A 265 2.24 8.65 18.21
N GLY A 266 1.60 9.43 17.36
CA GLY A 266 0.46 8.97 16.56
C GLY A 266 0.83 8.40 15.20
N ALA A 267 0.11 8.81 14.14
CA ALA A 267 0.44 8.46 12.76
C ALA A 267 1.36 9.52 12.13
N GLN A 268 2.63 9.53 12.55
CA GLN A 268 3.54 10.65 12.32
C GLN A 268 4.33 10.62 11.00
N GLY A 269 4.12 9.62 10.13
CA GLY A 269 5.00 9.37 8.98
C GLY A 269 5.19 10.61 8.08
N ASN A 270 4.12 11.36 7.83
CA ASN A 270 4.17 12.61 7.05
C ASN A 270 3.83 13.86 7.87
N GLN A 271 3.94 13.81 9.20
CA GLN A 271 3.58 14.90 10.10
C GLN A 271 4.82 15.55 10.74
N THR A 272 4.71 16.80 11.17
CA THR A 272 5.70 17.48 12.02
C THR A 272 4.97 18.45 12.95
N ILE A 273 5.64 18.94 13.99
CA ILE A 273 5.04 19.95 14.84
C ILE A 273 4.92 21.29 14.11
N ALA A 274 3.92 22.10 14.44
CA ALA A 274 3.82 23.45 13.93
C ALA A 274 4.98 24.34 14.44
N ALA A 275 5.12 25.53 13.86
CA ALA A 275 6.06 26.55 14.32
C ALA A 275 5.27 27.74 14.89
N PRO A 276 5.15 27.87 16.23
CA PRO A 276 4.54 29.05 16.84
C PRO A 276 5.23 30.34 16.37
N LYS A 277 4.46 31.42 16.21
CA LYS A 277 4.95 32.69 15.64
C LYS A 277 6.19 33.20 16.38
N GLY A 278 7.27 33.42 15.63
CA GLY A 278 8.53 33.96 16.15
C GLY A 278 9.39 32.98 16.95
N LYS A 279 9.06 31.68 16.96
CA LYS A 279 9.84 30.64 17.65
C LYS A 279 10.51 29.68 16.67
N SER A 280 11.74 29.27 16.98
CA SER A 280 12.55 28.33 16.18
C SER A 280 13.50 27.54 17.07
N GLY A 281 14.04 26.41 16.58
CA GLY A 281 14.94 25.56 17.37
C GLY A 281 14.30 25.16 18.70
N TRP A 282 15.08 25.20 19.78
CA TRP A 282 14.61 24.86 21.13
C TRP A 282 13.41 25.67 21.61
N ASP A 283 13.27 26.95 21.24
CA ASP A 283 12.10 27.75 21.62
C ASP A 283 10.80 27.21 21.01
N ARG A 284 10.87 26.69 19.77
CA ARG A 284 9.74 26.01 19.11
C ARG A 284 9.46 24.68 19.80
N THR A 285 10.51 23.89 20.05
CA THR A 285 10.44 22.59 20.73
C THR A 285 9.76 22.71 22.09
N GLU A 286 10.22 23.66 22.92
CA GLU A 286 9.65 23.94 24.24
C GLU A 286 8.21 24.41 24.15
N ALA A 287 7.93 25.38 23.27
CA ALA A 287 6.60 25.95 23.15
C ALA A 287 5.55 24.90 22.76
N VAL A 288 5.88 24.00 21.83
CA VAL A 288 4.95 22.93 21.44
C VAL A 288 4.80 21.91 22.56
N GLY A 289 5.90 21.44 23.15
CA GLY A 289 5.85 20.46 24.25
C GLY A 289 5.00 20.93 25.44
N ARG A 290 5.19 22.18 25.88
CA ARG A 290 4.36 22.76 26.95
C ARG A 290 2.89 22.91 26.56
N GLN A 291 2.59 23.36 25.34
CA GLN A 291 1.20 23.49 24.89
C GLN A 291 0.50 22.13 24.81
N VAL A 292 1.18 21.07 24.36
CA VAL A 292 0.64 19.70 24.39
C VAL A 292 0.26 19.29 25.82
N ALA A 293 1.13 19.54 26.80
CA ALA A 293 0.85 19.22 28.20
C ALA A 293 -0.31 20.04 28.77
N GLN A 294 -0.36 21.34 28.47
CA GLN A 294 -1.43 22.23 28.93
C GLN A 294 -2.80 21.83 28.36
N ILE A 295 -2.85 21.42 27.08
CA ILE A 295 -4.08 20.92 26.47
C ILE A 295 -4.50 19.58 27.11
N ALA A 296 -3.56 18.64 27.30
CA ALA A 296 -3.85 17.37 27.95
C ALA A 296 -4.33 17.53 29.40
N ASP A 297 -3.71 18.41 30.18
CA ASP A 297 -4.14 18.75 31.54
C ASP A 297 -5.56 19.35 31.55
N ALA A 298 -5.84 20.30 30.64
CA ALA A 298 -7.17 20.91 30.52
C ALA A 298 -8.26 19.88 30.18
N LEU A 299 -7.96 18.92 29.29
CA LEU A 299 -8.88 17.82 28.97
C LEU A 299 -9.10 16.89 30.17
N SER A 300 -8.05 16.63 30.97
CA SER A 300 -8.12 15.75 32.14
C SER A 300 -9.05 16.25 33.26
N LYS A 301 -9.29 17.56 33.34
CA LYS A 301 -10.13 18.17 34.39
C LYS A 301 -11.62 17.88 34.24
N ASN A 302 -12.08 17.47 33.06
CA ASN A 302 -13.49 17.22 32.77
C ASN A 302 -13.82 15.73 32.58
N MET A 303 -12.90 14.83 32.91
CA MET A 303 -13.10 13.38 32.79
C MET A 303 -13.90 12.83 33.97
N SER A 304 -14.68 11.77 33.71
CA SER A 304 -15.17 10.87 34.74
C SER A 304 -14.15 9.76 34.99
N PHE A 305 -13.89 9.46 36.27
CA PHE A 305 -12.98 8.41 36.69
C PHE A 305 -13.77 7.23 37.25
N GLY A 306 -13.33 6.02 36.91
CA GLY A 306 -13.92 4.79 37.43
C GLY A 306 -13.02 3.58 37.20
N ASP A 307 -13.54 2.40 37.52
CA ASP A 307 -12.95 1.14 37.05
C ASP A 307 -12.98 1.12 35.51
N ALA A 308 -11.95 0.52 34.91
CA ALA A 308 -11.83 0.36 33.47
C ALA A 308 -11.76 -1.11 33.13
N VAL A 309 -12.35 -1.48 31.99
CA VAL A 309 -12.23 -2.83 31.42
C VAL A 309 -11.24 -2.77 30.27
N PHE A 310 -10.29 -3.68 30.29
CA PHE A 310 -9.25 -3.79 29.28
C PHE A 310 -9.45 -5.03 28.42
N LYS A 311 -9.27 -4.85 27.11
CA LYS A 311 -9.09 -5.97 26.19
C LYS A 311 -7.86 -5.72 25.34
N LEU A 312 -6.84 -6.54 25.53
CA LEU A 312 -5.64 -6.55 24.69
C LEU A 312 -5.78 -7.65 23.63
N SER A 313 -5.97 -7.24 22.38
CA SER A 313 -6.01 -8.15 21.23
C SER A 313 -4.62 -8.23 20.59
N HIS A 314 -4.21 -9.42 20.20
CA HIS A 314 -2.93 -9.69 19.54
C HIS A 314 -3.15 -10.65 18.37
N THR A 315 -2.43 -10.41 17.27
CA THR A 315 -2.28 -11.38 16.18
C THR A 315 -0.86 -11.33 15.65
N LYS A 316 -0.40 -12.47 15.14
CA LYS A 316 0.85 -12.57 14.40
C LYS A 316 0.53 -12.75 12.93
N ALA A 317 0.86 -11.75 12.12
CA ALA A 317 0.43 -11.67 10.73
C ALA A 317 1.59 -11.84 9.76
N LEU A 318 1.36 -12.54 8.65
CA LEU A 318 2.29 -12.57 7.52
C LEU A 318 2.26 -11.20 6.81
N LEU A 319 3.45 -10.65 6.58
CA LEU A 319 3.61 -9.39 5.84
C LEU A 319 3.46 -9.63 4.34
N PRO A 320 2.98 -8.64 3.57
CA PRO A 320 2.98 -8.71 2.11
C PRO A 320 4.39 -8.96 1.55
N LEU A 321 4.47 -9.57 0.36
CA LEU A 321 5.75 -9.84 -0.29
C LEU A 321 6.52 -8.55 -0.57
N THR A 322 7.84 -8.58 -0.38
CA THR A 322 8.73 -7.43 -0.53
C THR A 322 10.00 -7.80 -1.28
N LEU A 323 10.57 -6.86 -2.04
CA LEU A 323 11.94 -7.01 -2.58
C LEU A 323 13.03 -6.88 -1.51
N ALA A 324 12.66 -6.40 -0.31
CA ALA A 324 13.57 -6.11 0.80
C ALA A 324 13.62 -7.24 1.84
N GLU A 325 13.52 -8.52 1.44
CA GLU A 325 13.46 -9.68 2.37
C GLU A 325 14.65 -9.76 3.35
N ASN A 326 15.81 -9.24 2.97
CA ASN A 326 16.99 -9.19 3.86
C ASN A 326 16.92 -8.07 4.91
N LEU A 327 16.01 -7.11 4.74
CA LEU A 327 15.83 -5.95 5.62
C LEU A 327 14.58 -6.09 6.47
N GLN A 328 13.52 -6.73 5.96
CA GLN A 328 12.22 -6.84 6.60
C GLN A 328 11.95 -8.28 7.06
N PRO A 329 11.25 -8.47 8.19
CA PRO A 329 10.79 -9.79 8.61
C PRO A 329 9.67 -10.30 7.69
N LYS A 330 9.33 -11.59 7.81
CA LYS A 330 8.20 -12.21 7.08
C LYS A 330 6.86 -12.07 7.82
N GLU A 331 6.93 -11.87 9.13
CA GLU A 331 5.79 -11.83 10.03
C GLU A 331 5.99 -10.70 11.05
N VAL A 332 4.89 -10.18 11.58
CA VAL A 332 4.90 -9.13 12.59
C VAL A 332 3.79 -9.34 13.62
N ASP A 333 4.07 -9.00 14.87
CA ASP A 333 3.06 -8.98 15.93
C ASP A 333 2.30 -7.64 15.90
N LEU A 334 0.99 -7.71 15.80
CA LEU A 334 0.09 -6.55 15.81
C LEU A 334 -0.77 -6.57 17.08
N TYR A 335 -1.00 -5.39 17.65
CA TYR A 335 -1.71 -5.23 18.91
C TYR A 335 -2.77 -4.13 18.82
N SER A 336 -3.91 -4.37 19.46
CA SER A 336 -4.88 -3.32 19.79
C SER A 336 -5.27 -3.42 21.25
N LEU A 337 -5.42 -2.27 21.92
CA LEU A 337 -5.89 -2.17 23.29
C LEU A 337 -7.21 -1.42 23.32
N GLU A 338 -8.22 -2.04 23.91
CA GLU A 338 -9.48 -1.38 24.24
C GLU A 338 -9.47 -1.01 25.72
N ILE A 339 -9.80 0.25 26.01
CA ILE A 339 -10.03 0.77 27.36
C ILE A 339 -11.44 1.35 27.37
N ASN A 340 -12.41 0.60 27.91
CA ASN A 340 -13.83 0.94 27.80
C ASN A 340 -14.23 1.17 26.31
N ASP A 341 -14.52 2.42 25.93
CA ASP A 341 -14.92 2.82 24.57
C ASP A 341 -13.78 3.47 23.75
N LEU A 342 -12.55 3.51 24.30
CA LEU A 342 -11.34 3.94 23.58
C LEU A 342 -10.64 2.74 22.94
N LEU A 343 -10.41 2.80 21.62
CA LEU A 343 -9.55 1.87 20.90
C LEU A 343 -8.17 2.48 20.64
N ILE A 344 -7.10 1.73 20.91
CA ILE A 344 -5.72 2.10 20.60
C ILE A 344 -5.12 1.04 19.68
N SER A 345 -4.66 1.44 18.50
CA SER A 345 -3.98 0.56 17.52
C SER A 345 -2.49 0.83 17.51
N PHE A 346 -1.68 -0.21 17.74
CA PHE A 346 -0.23 -0.12 17.85
C PHE A 346 0.46 -0.54 16.54
N PHE A 347 1.00 0.44 15.80
CA PHE A 347 1.64 0.22 14.51
C PHE A 347 3.14 -0.07 14.69
N PRO A 348 3.67 -1.12 14.03
CA PRO A 348 5.10 -1.48 14.06
C PRO A 348 5.92 -0.62 13.09
N GLY A 349 5.73 0.71 13.09
CA GLY A 349 6.36 1.60 12.13
C GLY A 349 5.78 3.02 12.14
N GLU A 350 5.93 3.71 11.03
CA GLU A 350 5.56 5.11 10.81
C GLU A 350 4.42 5.22 9.79
N PRO A 351 3.15 5.03 10.20
CA PRO A 351 2.05 5.27 9.29
C PRO A 351 1.94 6.75 8.94
N CYS A 352 1.72 7.05 7.66
CA CYS A 352 1.24 8.35 7.22
C CYS A 352 -0.14 8.64 7.84
N VAL A 353 -0.44 9.92 8.04
CA VAL A 353 -1.63 10.35 8.79
C VAL A 353 -2.93 9.85 8.18
N GLU A 354 -2.98 9.70 6.86
CA GLU A 354 -4.13 9.20 6.11
C GLU A 354 -4.55 7.79 6.59
N ILE A 355 -3.59 6.92 6.86
CA ILE A 355 -3.85 5.57 7.39
C ILE A 355 -4.46 5.65 8.79
N GLY A 356 -3.92 6.52 9.64
CA GLY A 356 -4.44 6.72 10.99
C GLY A 356 -5.86 7.30 11.00
N LEU A 357 -6.14 8.28 10.14
CA LEU A 357 -7.46 8.89 10.01
C LEU A 357 -8.51 7.90 9.49
N ASN A 358 -8.18 7.13 8.46
CA ASN A 358 -9.09 6.09 7.94
C ASN A 358 -9.36 4.99 8.99
N LEU A 359 -8.34 4.57 9.74
CA LEU A 359 -8.56 3.57 10.80
C LEU A 359 -9.43 4.12 11.94
N ARG A 360 -9.33 5.43 12.25
CA ARG A 360 -10.25 6.09 13.17
C ARG A 360 -11.68 6.05 12.65
N GLU A 361 -11.92 6.41 11.39
CA GLU A 361 -13.25 6.36 10.80
C GLU A 361 -13.87 4.95 10.89
N ARG A 362 -13.06 3.91 10.60
CA ARG A 362 -13.46 2.50 10.73
C ARG A 362 -13.79 2.11 12.17
N ALA A 363 -12.99 2.54 13.14
CA ALA A 363 -13.25 2.30 14.55
C ALA A 363 -14.54 3.01 15.02
N LEU A 364 -14.72 4.28 14.68
CA LEU A 364 -15.94 5.02 15.04
C LEU A 364 -17.19 4.38 14.41
N ALA A 365 -17.09 3.87 13.17
CA ALA A 365 -18.17 3.14 12.51
C ALA A 365 -18.55 1.82 13.21
N ARG A 366 -17.63 1.22 13.97
CA ARG A 366 -17.86 0.05 14.83
C ARG A 366 -18.34 0.42 16.24
N GLY A 367 -18.56 1.70 16.51
CA GLY A 367 -19.16 2.19 17.75
C GLY A 367 -18.18 2.40 18.89
N TYR A 368 -16.87 2.50 18.63
CA TYR A 368 -15.95 3.08 19.62
C TYR A 368 -16.16 4.61 19.70
N ASP A 369 -15.98 5.19 20.88
CA ASP A 369 -16.12 6.65 21.08
C ASP A 369 -14.88 7.42 20.63
N ALA A 370 -13.72 6.78 20.67
CA ALA A 370 -12.45 7.36 20.28
C ALA A 370 -11.48 6.30 19.75
N HIS A 371 -10.59 6.73 18.85
CA HIS A 371 -9.49 5.90 18.35
C HIS A 371 -8.16 6.65 18.34
N TRP A 372 -7.12 5.98 18.83
CA TRP A 372 -5.73 6.44 18.79
C TRP A 372 -4.92 5.51 17.90
N SER A 373 -4.23 6.08 16.92
CA SER A 373 -3.07 5.43 16.32
C SER A 373 -1.87 5.66 17.23
N VAL A 374 -1.08 4.62 17.48
CA VAL A 374 0.21 4.72 18.16
C VAL A 374 1.28 4.08 17.28
N GLY A 375 2.14 4.91 16.71
CA GLY A 375 3.27 4.44 15.90
C GLY A 375 4.40 3.84 16.75
N LEU A 376 5.36 3.21 16.06
CA LEU A 376 6.64 2.76 16.61
C LEU A 376 6.51 1.81 17.82
N ALA A 377 5.51 0.95 17.75
CA ALA A 377 5.17 0.03 18.82
C ALA A 377 5.67 -1.38 18.49
N ASN A 378 6.42 -1.96 19.44
CA ASN A 378 6.95 -3.32 19.43
C ASN A 378 7.93 -3.68 18.30
N ASP A 379 7.88 -3.03 17.15
CA ASP A 379 8.78 -3.26 16.03
C ASP A 379 8.94 -1.97 15.19
N TYR A 380 9.79 -2.02 14.17
CA TYR A 380 10.07 -0.90 13.28
C TYR A 380 10.28 -1.35 11.83
N LEU A 381 9.18 -1.35 11.09
CA LEU A 381 9.08 -1.69 9.68
C LEU A 381 9.14 -0.47 8.74
N MET A 382 9.74 0.62 9.22
CA MET A 382 9.83 1.90 8.51
C MET A 382 8.45 2.52 8.27
N TYR A 383 8.09 2.88 7.03
CA TYR A 383 6.93 3.72 6.73
C TYR A 383 5.77 2.93 6.14
N PHE A 384 4.55 3.31 6.51
CA PHE A 384 3.33 2.85 5.84
C PHE A 384 2.69 4.03 5.12
N VAL A 385 2.41 3.87 3.84
CA VAL A 385 2.02 4.96 2.94
C VAL A 385 0.73 4.58 2.25
N PRO A 386 -0.28 5.47 2.17
CA PRO A 386 -1.49 5.18 1.43
C PRO A 386 -1.16 4.99 -0.05
N ARG A 387 -1.93 4.13 -0.73
CA ARG A 387 -1.77 3.77 -2.14
C ARG A 387 -1.62 5.00 -3.04
N ALA A 388 -2.45 6.02 -2.80
CA ALA A 388 -2.42 7.27 -3.55
C ALA A 388 -1.07 8.02 -3.48
N LEU A 389 -0.31 7.85 -2.39
CA LEU A 389 1.00 8.48 -2.21
C LEU A 389 2.18 7.61 -2.67
N TYR A 390 1.95 6.33 -2.96
CA TYR A 390 2.99 5.39 -3.38
C TYR A 390 3.73 5.80 -4.67
N PRO A 391 3.06 6.34 -5.72
CA PRO A 391 3.74 6.79 -6.94
C PRO A 391 4.66 8.01 -6.78
N PHE A 392 4.60 8.72 -5.64
CA PHE A 392 5.40 9.92 -5.46
C PHE A 392 6.76 9.57 -4.88
N ALA A 393 7.83 10.11 -5.49
CA ALA A 393 9.22 9.96 -5.06
C ALA A 393 9.52 10.80 -3.79
N ASN A 394 8.80 10.52 -2.71
CA ASN A 394 9.04 11.08 -1.40
C ASN A 394 9.69 10.03 -0.47
N TYR A 395 10.24 10.51 0.65
CA TYR A 395 10.98 9.67 1.58
C TYR A 395 10.11 8.55 2.15
N GLU A 396 8.88 8.87 2.53
CA GLU A 396 7.92 7.91 3.09
C GLU A 396 7.65 6.77 2.10
N SER A 397 7.34 7.09 0.85
CA SER A 397 7.09 6.10 -0.20
C SER A 397 8.29 5.19 -0.33
N PHE A 398 9.49 5.74 -0.53
CA PHE A 398 10.73 4.97 -0.63
C PHE A 398 11.01 4.05 0.57
N MET A 399 10.51 4.39 1.75
CA MET A 399 10.67 3.59 2.96
C MET A 399 9.46 2.69 3.26
N ASN A 400 8.44 2.64 2.39
CA ASN A 400 7.46 1.57 2.34
C ASN A 400 7.97 0.44 1.43
N PHE A 401 8.18 -0.74 2.01
CA PHE A 401 8.74 -1.91 1.32
C PHE A 401 7.70 -2.93 0.86
N PHE A 402 6.43 -2.78 1.23
CA PHE A 402 5.40 -3.85 1.10
C PHE A 402 4.40 -3.60 -0.03
N GLY A 403 4.71 -2.68 -0.94
CA GLY A 403 3.80 -2.33 -2.03
C GLY A 403 2.70 -1.33 -1.63
N PRO A 404 1.89 -0.89 -2.60
CA PRO A 404 0.74 -0.02 -2.37
C PRO A 404 -0.42 -0.72 -1.65
N GLY A 405 -0.54 -2.05 -1.78
CA GLY A 405 -1.54 -2.87 -1.08
C GLY A 405 -1.34 -2.98 0.44
N MET A 406 -0.22 -2.47 0.98
CA MET A 406 0.04 -2.43 2.42
C MET A 406 -1.04 -1.67 3.21
N GLU A 407 -1.68 -0.68 2.56
CA GLU A 407 -2.78 0.07 3.13
C GLU A 407 -3.98 -0.83 3.48
N ASP A 408 -4.47 -1.62 2.52
CA ASP A 408 -5.63 -2.50 2.71
C ASP A 408 -5.28 -3.64 3.70
N TRP A 409 -4.05 -4.16 3.65
CA TRP A 409 -3.55 -5.15 4.60
C TRP A 409 -3.62 -4.62 6.04
N LEU A 410 -3.13 -3.40 6.30
CA LEU A 410 -3.17 -2.81 7.64
C LEU A 410 -4.61 -2.65 8.15
N TYR A 411 -5.53 -2.19 7.31
CA TYR A 411 -6.94 -2.05 7.70
C TYR A 411 -7.55 -3.41 8.07
N SER A 412 -7.37 -4.42 7.21
CA SER A 412 -7.85 -5.77 7.47
C SER A 412 -7.31 -6.34 8.78
N GLN A 413 -6.00 -6.23 9.01
CA GLN A 413 -5.38 -6.73 10.24
C GLN A 413 -5.89 -6.01 11.50
N PHE A 414 -5.98 -4.68 11.50
CA PHE A 414 -6.45 -3.96 12.68
C PHE A 414 -7.95 -4.11 12.92
N GLU A 415 -8.77 -4.22 11.87
CA GLU A 415 -10.19 -4.53 12.00
C GLU A 415 -10.41 -5.91 12.63
N SER A 416 -9.59 -6.92 12.27
CA SER A 416 -9.65 -8.25 12.90
C SER A 416 -9.36 -8.25 14.41
N LEU A 417 -8.65 -7.22 14.91
CA LEU A 417 -8.32 -7.07 16.33
C LEU A 417 -9.40 -6.33 17.13
N MET A 418 -10.39 -5.72 16.46
CA MET A 418 -11.48 -4.99 17.10
C MET A 418 -12.53 -5.95 17.65
N SER A 419 -12.86 -5.85 18.94
CA SER A 419 -13.91 -6.65 19.55
C SER A 419 -15.31 -6.30 19.05
N ARG A 420 -15.52 -5.05 18.63
CA ARG A 420 -16.79 -4.55 18.11
C ARG A 420 -16.89 -4.88 16.62
N LYS A 421 -17.82 -5.78 16.29
CA LYS A 421 -18.19 -6.12 14.92
C LYS A 421 -19.10 -5.04 14.33
N THR A 422 -19.06 -4.85 13.02
CA THR A 422 -20.09 -4.05 12.33
C THR A 422 -21.44 -4.75 12.38
N LEU A 423 -22.54 -4.02 12.14
CA LEU A 423 -23.88 -4.63 12.04
C LEU A 423 -23.91 -5.74 10.98
N VAL A 424 -23.19 -5.58 9.86
CA VAL A 424 -23.10 -6.57 8.79
C VAL A 424 -22.36 -7.83 9.27
N GLU A 425 -21.20 -7.68 9.90
CA GLU A 425 -20.43 -8.80 10.48
C GLU A 425 -21.14 -9.50 11.65
N SER A 426 -22.06 -8.81 12.33
CA SER A 426 -22.85 -9.40 13.43
C SER A 426 -24.04 -10.23 12.92
N ILE A 427 -24.51 -9.97 11.70
CA ILE A 427 -25.59 -10.72 11.04
C ILE A 427 -25.03 -11.93 10.31
N VAL A 428 -23.83 -11.80 9.76
CA VAL A 428 -23.11 -12.86 9.07
C VAL A 428 -21.99 -13.33 10.00
N ASP A 429 -22.29 -14.29 10.89
CA ASP A 429 -21.23 -15.16 11.44
C ASP A 429 -20.73 -16.00 10.26
N LEU A 430 -19.80 -15.42 9.50
CA LEU A 430 -19.12 -16.14 8.43
C LEU A 430 -18.32 -17.29 9.08
N PRO A 431 -18.49 -18.53 8.60
CA PRO A 431 -17.55 -19.59 8.94
C PRO A 431 -16.13 -19.17 8.55
N ASP A 432 -15.16 -19.50 9.39
CA ASP A 432 -13.75 -19.51 8.97
C ASP A 432 -13.61 -20.33 7.69
N GLU A 433 -12.85 -19.79 6.73
CA GLU A 433 -12.41 -20.49 5.52
C GLU A 433 -13.52 -21.07 4.63
N GLU A 434 -14.46 -20.26 4.14
CA GLU A 434 -14.98 -20.52 2.80
C GLU A 434 -13.99 -19.96 1.79
N ALA A 435 -13.22 -20.87 1.20
CA ALA A 435 -12.41 -20.64 0.02
C ALA A 435 -13.13 -19.65 -0.90
N GLN A 436 -12.46 -18.56 -1.27
CA GLN A 436 -12.85 -17.74 -2.42
C GLN A 436 -13.29 -18.72 -3.50
N GLU A 437 -14.59 -18.72 -3.83
CA GLU A 437 -15.09 -19.46 -4.98
C GLU A 437 -14.14 -19.11 -6.11
N SER A 438 -13.39 -20.11 -6.58
CA SER A 438 -12.38 -19.95 -7.60
C SER A 438 -13.04 -19.21 -8.74
N GLN A 439 -12.70 -17.93 -8.93
CA GLN A 439 -13.21 -17.17 -10.05
C GLN A 439 -12.87 -17.97 -11.30
N GLN A 440 -13.88 -18.36 -12.06
CA GLN A 440 -13.70 -19.24 -13.21
C GLN A 440 -13.00 -18.46 -14.31
N SER A 441 -11.68 -18.61 -14.37
CA SER A 441 -10.92 -18.37 -15.59
C SER A 441 -11.28 -19.48 -16.58
N GLU A 442 -12.14 -19.19 -17.54
CA GLU A 442 -12.43 -20.14 -18.62
C GLU A 442 -11.41 -19.95 -19.73
N GLY A 443 -10.62 -21.00 -19.97
CA GLY A 443 -9.70 -21.11 -21.08
C GLY A 443 -10.26 -22.02 -22.17
N ASP A 444 -10.19 -21.61 -23.43
CA ASP A 444 -10.49 -22.49 -24.56
C ASP A 444 -9.24 -23.29 -24.95
N ALA A 445 -9.31 -24.62 -24.93
CA ALA A 445 -8.18 -25.47 -25.30
C ALA A 445 -7.78 -25.36 -26.80
N SER A 446 -8.65 -24.78 -27.64
CA SER A 446 -8.43 -24.60 -29.07
C SER A 446 -7.91 -23.21 -29.46
N PHE A 447 -8.03 -22.22 -28.56
CA PHE A 447 -7.62 -20.84 -28.80
C PHE A 447 -7.26 -20.15 -27.47
N PRO A 448 -6.14 -19.43 -27.33
CA PRO A 448 -5.65 -18.91 -26.04
C PRO A 448 -6.45 -17.69 -25.56
N LEU A 449 -7.72 -17.89 -25.24
CA LEU A 449 -8.64 -16.93 -24.64
C LEU A 449 -8.69 -17.14 -23.12
N LEU A 450 -8.64 -16.04 -22.37
CA LEU A 450 -8.87 -15.99 -20.93
C LEU A 450 -9.97 -14.96 -20.65
N THR A 451 -11.06 -15.36 -19.99
CA THR A 451 -12.10 -14.43 -19.54
C THR A 451 -11.95 -14.16 -18.05
N LEU A 452 -11.99 -12.88 -17.65
CA LEU A 452 -11.78 -12.39 -16.29
C LEU A 452 -12.94 -11.50 -15.84
N HIS A 453 -13.38 -11.65 -14.59
CA HIS A 453 -14.54 -10.95 -14.02
C HIS A 453 -14.20 -10.37 -12.64
N GLY A 454 -14.96 -9.37 -12.18
CA GLY A 454 -14.91 -8.87 -10.81
C GLY A 454 -14.34 -7.46 -10.67
N SER A 455 -13.93 -7.11 -9.45
CA SER A 455 -13.26 -5.83 -9.19
C SER A 455 -11.91 -5.78 -9.91
N SER A 456 -11.30 -4.59 -10.00
CA SER A 456 -9.96 -4.48 -10.63
C SER A 456 -8.93 -5.37 -9.95
N HIS A 457 -8.97 -5.48 -8.62
CA HIS A 457 -8.07 -6.36 -7.88
C HIS A 457 -8.32 -7.84 -8.22
N ASP A 458 -9.57 -8.28 -8.26
CA ASP A 458 -9.90 -9.69 -8.53
C ASP A 458 -9.51 -10.11 -9.95
N ILE A 459 -9.76 -9.24 -10.95
CA ILE A 459 -9.29 -9.43 -12.32
C ILE A 459 -7.77 -9.60 -12.34
N GLY A 460 -7.06 -8.74 -11.60
CA GLY A 460 -5.62 -8.85 -11.40
C GLY A 460 -5.23 -10.21 -10.82
N LEU A 461 -5.83 -10.58 -9.69
CA LEU A 461 -5.57 -11.81 -8.96
C LEU A 461 -5.75 -13.05 -9.84
N ALA A 462 -6.92 -13.17 -10.48
CA ALA A 462 -7.23 -14.27 -11.39
C ALA A 462 -6.23 -14.35 -12.55
N ARG A 463 -5.86 -13.20 -13.14
CA ARG A 463 -4.84 -13.13 -14.19
C ARG A 463 -3.47 -13.60 -13.70
N GLY A 464 -3.02 -13.08 -12.55
CA GLY A 464 -1.74 -13.43 -11.93
C GLY A 464 -1.65 -14.91 -11.60
N SER A 465 -2.71 -15.48 -11.02
CA SER A 465 -2.79 -16.90 -10.68
C SER A 465 -2.81 -17.79 -11.91
N PHE A 466 -3.58 -17.44 -12.95
CA PHE A 466 -3.63 -18.20 -14.19
C PHE A 466 -2.27 -18.23 -14.90
N PHE A 467 -1.57 -17.09 -14.93
CA PHE A 467 -0.26 -16.95 -15.57
C PHE A 467 0.93 -17.09 -14.62
N HIS A 468 0.74 -17.66 -13.42
CA HIS A 468 1.73 -17.68 -12.34
C HIS A 468 3.13 -18.11 -12.83
N ASN A 469 3.23 -19.30 -13.44
CA ASN A 469 4.50 -19.85 -13.90
C ASN A 469 5.15 -19.00 -15.01
N ALA A 470 4.33 -18.45 -15.91
CA ALA A 470 4.83 -17.62 -16.99
C ALA A 470 5.38 -16.29 -16.47
N ILE A 471 4.64 -15.61 -15.59
CA ILE A 471 5.05 -14.36 -14.95
C ILE A 471 6.34 -14.57 -14.14
N GLN A 472 6.42 -15.62 -13.33
CA GLN A 472 7.61 -15.96 -12.55
C GLN A 472 8.84 -16.21 -13.45
N ASN A 473 8.69 -16.97 -14.53
CA ASN A 473 9.78 -17.22 -15.47
C ASN A 473 10.23 -15.93 -16.18
N LYS A 474 9.29 -15.05 -16.53
CA LYS A 474 9.57 -13.76 -17.18
C LYS A 474 10.25 -12.79 -16.24
N TYR A 475 9.79 -12.70 -14.99
CA TYR A 475 10.44 -11.93 -13.96
C TYR A 475 11.89 -12.38 -13.75
N LYS A 476 12.13 -13.70 -13.65
CA LYS A 476 13.47 -14.24 -13.55
C LYS A 476 14.36 -13.83 -14.72
N THR A 477 13.93 -14.17 -15.94
CA THR A 477 14.78 -14.01 -17.14
C THR A 477 14.94 -12.55 -17.59
N LYS A 478 13.94 -11.69 -17.37
CA LYS A 478 13.97 -10.29 -17.83
C LYS A 478 14.38 -9.29 -16.75
N VAL A 479 14.33 -9.65 -15.47
CA VAL A 479 14.65 -8.74 -14.36
C VAL A 479 15.76 -9.30 -13.49
N LEU A 480 15.57 -10.47 -12.88
CA LEU A 480 16.55 -11.02 -11.92
C LEU A 480 17.88 -11.33 -12.59
N ASP A 481 17.91 -12.10 -13.68
CA ASP A 481 19.15 -12.52 -14.34
C ASP A 481 20.00 -11.31 -14.82
N PRO A 482 19.42 -10.26 -15.46
CA PRO A 482 20.17 -9.03 -15.78
C PRO A 482 20.71 -8.27 -14.57
N VAL A 483 19.97 -8.23 -13.46
CA VAL A 483 20.44 -7.57 -12.22
C VAL A 483 21.55 -8.39 -11.56
N ASP A 484 21.38 -9.72 -11.48
CA ASP A 484 22.37 -10.67 -10.96
C ASP A 484 23.69 -10.58 -11.72
N THR A 485 23.63 -10.44 -13.05
CA THR A 485 24.81 -10.29 -13.90
C THR A 485 25.37 -8.86 -13.92
N GLY A 486 24.76 -7.93 -13.17
CA GLY A 486 25.17 -6.53 -13.05
C GLY A 486 24.93 -5.68 -14.29
N GLN A 487 24.17 -6.17 -15.27
CA GLN A 487 23.86 -5.44 -16.51
C GLN A 487 23.07 -4.15 -16.23
N TRP A 488 22.31 -4.11 -15.14
CA TRP A 488 21.51 -2.95 -14.74
C TRP A 488 22.23 -2.04 -13.74
N TYR A 489 23.50 -2.31 -13.41
CA TYR A 489 24.26 -1.44 -12.51
C TYR A 489 24.76 -0.19 -13.24
N PRO A 490 24.69 1.00 -12.61
CA PRO A 490 25.20 2.23 -13.24
C PRO A 490 26.71 2.11 -13.50
N THR A 491 27.14 2.36 -14.74
CA THR A 491 28.55 2.29 -15.13
C THR A 491 29.39 3.31 -14.36
N GLY A 492 30.56 2.88 -13.86
CA GLY A 492 31.47 3.75 -13.10
C GLY A 492 30.96 4.14 -11.71
N SER A 493 29.96 3.41 -11.17
CA SER A 493 29.42 3.64 -9.83
C SER A 493 30.03 2.67 -8.80
N TRP A 494 29.76 2.95 -7.52
CA TRP A 494 30.16 2.08 -6.41
C TRP A 494 29.60 0.65 -6.56
N TRP A 495 28.44 0.46 -7.21
CA TRP A 495 27.85 -0.85 -7.50
C TRP A 495 28.76 -1.73 -8.37
N THR A 496 29.41 -1.12 -9.36
CA THR A 496 30.36 -1.80 -10.26
C THR A 496 31.76 -1.94 -9.67
N ALA A 497 32.05 -1.26 -8.55
CA ALA A 497 33.35 -1.27 -7.87
C ALA A 497 33.42 -2.25 -6.68
N MET A 498 32.28 -2.82 -6.28
CA MET A 498 32.22 -3.77 -5.17
C MET A 498 32.84 -5.13 -5.56
N PRO A 499 33.49 -5.83 -4.61
CA PRO A 499 34.05 -7.15 -4.87
C PRO A 499 33.00 -8.16 -5.36
N SER A 500 33.34 -8.94 -6.38
CA SER A 500 32.43 -9.90 -7.03
C SER A 500 31.91 -11.03 -6.13
N PHE A 501 32.50 -11.24 -4.95
CA PHE A 501 32.02 -12.22 -3.98
C PHE A 501 30.82 -11.73 -3.14
N LEU A 502 30.47 -10.44 -3.21
CA LEU A 502 29.29 -9.89 -2.53
C LEU A 502 28.07 -9.98 -3.46
N ASN A 503 27.02 -10.68 -3.01
CA ASN A 503 25.74 -10.66 -3.70
C ASN A 503 25.01 -9.33 -3.42
N LEU A 504 24.99 -8.44 -4.42
CA LEU A 504 24.33 -7.14 -4.35
C LEU A 504 22.89 -7.16 -4.85
N THR A 505 22.44 -8.25 -5.46
CA THR A 505 21.12 -8.33 -6.11
C THR A 505 19.97 -7.93 -5.19
N PRO A 506 19.85 -8.43 -3.94
CA PRO A 506 18.72 -8.05 -3.09
C PRO A 506 18.65 -6.53 -2.83
N LEU A 507 19.82 -5.90 -2.68
CA LEU A 507 19.93 -4.46 -2.45
C LEU A 507 19.63 -3.68 -3.73
N ALA A 508 20.15 -4.14 -4.88
CA ALA A 508 19.89 -3.53 -6.17
C ALA A 508 18.42 -3.62 -6.56
N MET A 509 17.78 -4.78 -6.38
CA MET A 509 16.36 -5.00 -6.64
C MET A 509 15.49 -4.07 -5.81
N THR A 510 15.78 -3.94 -4.51
CA THR A 510 15.06 -2.99 -3.64
C THR A 510 15.20 -1.55 -4.15
N ALA A 511 16.42 -1.13 -4.50
CA ALA A 511 16.68 0.22 -4.99
C ALA A 511 16.01 0.50 -6.36
N LEU A 512 16.03 -0.48 -7.27
CA LEU A 512 15.38 -0.40 -8.57
C LEU A 512 13.86 -0.30 -8.43
N GLY A 513 13.26 -1.14 -7.58
CA GLY A 513 11.82 -1.11 -7.29
C GLY A 513 11.38 0.23 -6.72
N MET A 514 12.10 0.75 -5.70
CA MET A 514 11.85 2.10 -5.18
C MET A 514 11.98 3.16 -6.27
N GLY A 515 13.05 3.11 -7.04
CA GLY A 515 13.37 4.09 -8.08
C GLY A 515 12.36 4.11 -9.24
N SER A 516 11.61 3.04 -9.46
CA SER A 516 10.64 2.95 -10.55
C SER A 516 9.22 3.40 -10.17
N ARG A 517 8.93 3.69 -8.90
CA ARG A 517 7.58 4.06 -8.45
C ARG A 517 7.07 5.38 -9.04
N SER A 518 7.96 6.31 -9.39
CA SER A 518 7.58 7.53 -10.10
C SER A 518 6.92 7.25 -11.44
N LEU A 519 7.23 6.12 -12.06
CA LEU A 519 6.60 5.67 -13.30
C LEU A 519 5.14 5.27 -13.11
N LEU A 520 4.65 5.10 -11.88
CA LEU A 520 3.21 4.85 -11.63
C LEU A 520 2.37 6.12 -11.74
N GLN A 521 3.00 7.30 -11.80
CA GLN A 521 2.28 8.57 -11.85
C GLN A 521 1.44 8.70 -13.13
N GLY A 522 0.19 9.11 -12.95
CA GLY A 522 -0.79 9.26 -14.03
C GLY A 522 -1.68 8.02 -14.24
N LEU A 523 -1.36 6.90 -13.58
CA LEU A 523 -2.25 5.75 -13.54
C LEU A 523 -3.35 5.95 -12.51
N SER A 524 -4.54 5.45 -12.85
CA SER A 524 -5.72 5.39 -12.00
C SER A 524 -5.54 4.34 -10.91
N GLU A 525 -6.22 4.56 -9.78
CA GLU A 525 -6.17 3.64 -8.65
C GLU A 525 -6.66 2.24 -9.01
N SER A 526 -7.72 2.14 -9.82
CA SER A 526 -8.23 0.85 -10.33
C SER A 526 -7.15 0.09 -11.09
N TYR A 527 -6.31 0.78 -11.86
CA TYR A 527 -5.23 0.14 -12.61
C TYR A 527 -4.07 -0.30 -11.72
N ILE A 528 -3.76 0.45 -10.66
CA ILE A 528 -2.80 0.02 -9.64
C ILE A 528 -3.35 -1.21 -8.90
N ARG A 529 -4.64 -1.24 -8.56
CA ARG A 529 -5.31 -2.40 -7.93
C ARG A 529 -5.27 -3.66 -8.81
N GLU A 530 -5.46 -3.52 -10.13
CA GLU A 530 -5.29 -4.65 -11.07
C GLU A 530 -3.86 -5.21 -11.03
N MET A 531 -2.85 -4.34 -10.96
CA MET A 531 -1.45 -4.79 -10.83
C MET A 531 -1.13 -5.35 -9.44
N GLU A 532 -1.76 -4.86 -8.36
CA GLU A 532 -1.67 -5.44 -7.02
C GLU A 532 -2.14 -6.89 -7.03
N GLY A 533 -3.36 -7.14 -7.53
CA GLY A 533 -3.89 -8.50 -7.65
C GLY A 533 -3.02 -9.38 -8.57
N MET A 534 -2.56 -8.85 -9.71
CA MET A 534 -1.69 -9.60 -10.62
C MET A 534 -0.37 -9.99 -9.96
N ALA A 535 0.19 -9.14 -9.10
CA ALA A 535 1.41 -9.45 -8.35
C ALA A 535 1.15 -10.53 -7.29
N GLU A 536 0.04 -10.40 -6.55
CA GLU A 536 -0.40 -11.39 -5.56
C GLU A 536 -0.61 -12.76 -6.18
N GLY A 537 -1.42 -12.86 -7.25
CA GLY A 537 -1.70 -14.14 -7.91
C GLY A 537 -0.45 -14.77 -8.54
N ALA A 538 0.47 -13.94 -9.03
CA ALA A 538 1.77 -14.39 -9.51
C ALA A 538 2.75 -14.78 -8.40
N GLY A 539 2.46 -14.47 -7.13
CA GLY A 539 3.39 -14.69 -6.01
C GLY A 539 4.63 -13.81 -6.07
N LEU A 540 4.49 -12.57 -6.54
CA LEU A 540 5.57 -11.58 -6.62
C LEU A 540 5.30 -10.38 -5.70
N PRO A 541 6.35 -9.74 -5.15
CA PRO A 541 6.23 -8.38 -4.63
C PRO A 541 5.71 -7.44 -5.74
N PHE A 542 4.87 -6.47 -5.40
CA PHE A 542 4.33 -5.49 -6.36
C PHE A 542 5.45 -4.81 -7.16
N ASP A 543 6.49 -4.32 -6.49
CA ASP A 543 7.64 -3.69 -7.16
C ASP A 543 8.36 -4.66 -8.11
N GLY A 544 8.35 -5.96 -7.84
CA GLY A 544 8.91 -6.99 -8.72
C GLY A 544 8.10 -7.15 -10.01
N LEU A 545 6.77 -7.23 -9.90
CA LEU A 545 5.88 -7.20 -11.07
C LEU A 545 6.05 -5.89 -11.83
N TRP A 546 6.12 -4.76 -11.13
CA TRP A 546 6.29 -3.46 -11.75
C TRP A 546 7.61 -3.37 -12.54
N LEU A 547 8.73 -3.80 -11.96
CA LEU A 547 10.01 -3.90 -12.68
C LEU A 547 9.91 -4.77 -13.94
N LEU A 548 9.17 -5.89 -13.89
CA LEU A 548 8.93 -6.72 -15.06
C LEU A 548 8.18 -5.95 -16.16
N GLN A 549 7.17 -5.16 -15.78
CA GLN A 549 6.36 -4.38 -16.73
C GLN A 549 7.19 -3.39 -17.56
N HIS A 550 8.29 -2.87 -17.02
CA HIS A 550 9.15 -1.92 -17.72
C HIS A 550 10.61 -2.38 -17.87
N ALA A 551 10.87 -3.68 -17.74
CA ALA A 551 12.21 -4.26 -17.92
C ALA A 551 12.84 -3.91 -19.27
N ARG A 552 12.00 -3.81 -20.32
CA ARG A 552 12.40 -3.38 -21.67
C ARG A 552 13.03 -1.99 -21.68
N LEU A 553 12.61 -1.07 -20.82
CA LEU A 553 13.15 0.29 -20.80
C LEU A 553 14.55 0.33 -20.19
N TYR A 554 14.81 -0.48 -19.18
CA TYR A 554 16.15 -0.60 -18.58
C TYR A 554 17.14 -1.27 -19.52
N SER A 555 16.71 -2.28 -20.28
CA SER A 555 17.57 -2.95 -21.25
C SER A 555 17.94 -2.05 -22.44
N LEU A 556 17.17 -1.00 -22.73
CA LEU A 556 17.44 -0.07 -23.83
C LEU A 556 18.41 1.08 -23.45
N ALA A 557 18.77 1.25 -22.18
CA ALA A 557 19.62 2.36 -21.74
C ALA A 557 21.12 2.11 -22.03
N LYS A 558 21.63 2.72 -23.11
CA LYS A 558 23.05 3.01 -23.49
C LYS A 558 23.97 1.94 -24.13
N ASP A 559 23.57 0.68 -24.30
CA ASP A 559 23.78 -0.16 -25.52
C ASP A 559 23.53 -1.66 -25.20
N GLN A 560 22.39 -2.17 -25.67
CA GLN A 560 22.06 -3.59 -25.82
C GLN A 560 21.44 -3.85 -27.21
N SER A 561 21.96 -3.14 -28.24
CA SER A 561 21.38 -3.01 -29.58
C SER A 561 21.03 -4.33 -30.29
N SER A 562 21.70 -5.44 -29.94
CA SER A 562 21.42 -6.77 -30.51
C SER A 562 20.28 -7.53 -29.80
N LEU A 563 19.95 -7.23 -28.54
CA LEU A 563 18.90 -7.90 -27.76
C LEU A 563 17.49 -7.34 -28.04
N PHE A 564 17.41 -6.14 -28.63
CA PHE A 564 16.14 -5.43 -28.89
C PHE A 564 16.11 -4.71 -30.24
N SER A 565 16.61 -5.34 -31.31
CA SER A 565 16.24 -4.95 -32.69
C SER A 565 14.74 -5.26 -32.90
N LEU A 566 13.90 -4.41 -32.33
CA LEU A 566 12.45 -4.56 -32.23
C LEU A 566 11.90 -4.80 -33.63
N PRO A 567 11.17 -5.89 -33.83
CA PRO A 567 10.52 -6.08 -35.09
C PRO A 567 9.40 -5.05 -35.27
N LEU A 568 9.23 -4.65 -36.52
CA LEU A 568 8.30 -3.65 -37.00
C LEU A 568 6.86 -4.15 -36.81
N CYS A 569 5.96 -3.38 -36.22
CA CYS A 569 4.53 -3.77 -36.27
C CYS A 569 3.91 -3.24 -37.57
N THR A 570 2.76 -3.77 -37.98
CA THR A 570 2.01 -3.21 -39.11
C THR A 570 0.61 -2.90 -38.65
N MET A 571 0.11 -1.69 -38.87
CA MET A 571 -1.28 -1.35 -38.58
C MET A 571 -1.91 -0.47 -39.67
N VAL A 572 -3.21 -0.63 -39.87
CA VAL A 572 -3.97 0.10 -40.90
C VAL A 572 -5.43 0.29 -40.49
N ALA A 573 -5.97 1.45 -40.83
CA ALA A 573 -7.40 1.73 -40.86
C ALA A 573 -7.83 2.09 -42.29
N LEU A 574 -8.92 1.49 -42.75
CA LEU A 574 -9.58 1.78 -44.01
C LEU A 574 -10.91 2.47 -43.71
N THR A 575 -11.01 3.76 -43.99
CA THR A 575 -12.20 4.56 -43.67
C THR A 575 -13.28 4.44 -44.74
N ASN A 576 -14.40 5.11 -44.51
CA ASN A 576 -15.54 5.18 -45.42
C ASN A 576 -15.18 5.55 -46.88
N GLU A 577 -14.20 6.43 -47.09
CA GLU A 577 -13.74 6.82 -48.42
C GLU A 577 -13.14 5.64 -49.20
N TYR A 578 -12.51 4.68 -48.51
CA TYR A 578 -11.92 3.49 -49.13
C TYR A 578 -12.96 2.36 -49.24
N THR A 579 -13.68 2.06 -48.15
CA THR A 579 -14.59 0.90 -48.10
C THR A 579 -15.87 1.14 -48.89
N GLY A 580 -16.25 2.40 -49.14
CA GLY A 580 -17.55 2.77 -49.69
C GLY A 580 -18.71 2.51 -48.73
N THR A 581 -18.43 2.20 -47.46
CA THR A 581 -19.43 1.95 -46.40
C THR A 581 -19.34 3.05 -45.33
N LYS A 582 -20.27 3.09 -44.37
CA LYS A 582 -20.17 3.99 -43.21
C LYS A 582 -19.17 3.50 -42.15
N ASP A 583 -18.42 2.45 -42.43
CA ASP A 583 -17.64 1.71 -41.45
C ASP A 583 -16.13 1.86 -41.65
N ILE A 584 -15.37 1.53 -40.61
CA ILE A 584 -13.91 1.52 -40.61
C ILE A 584 -13.44 0.08 -40.43
N LEU A 585 -12.63 -0.42 -41.37
CA LEU A 585 -11.93 -1.69 -41.22
C LEU A 585 -10.57 -1.43 -40.60
N LEU A 586 -10.22 -2.20 -39.58
CA LEU A 586 -8.96 -2.06 -38.84
C LEU A 586 -8.20 -3.36 -38.93
N GLY A 587 -6.89 -3.26 -39.08
CA GLY A 587 -6.00 -4.41 -39.18
C GLY A 587 -4.63 -4.14 -38.59
N ARG A 588 -4.05 -5.17 -37.98
CA ARG A 588 -2.85 -5.06 -37.14
C ARG A 588 -2.10 -6.39 -37.14
N ASN A 589 -0.83 -6.40 -37.54
CA ASN A 589 0.13 -7.45 -37.22
C ASN A 589 1.04 -6.95 -36.09
N LEU A 590 1.08 -7.69 -34.98
CA LEU A 590 2.11 -7.48 -33.97
C LEU A 590 3.30 -8.38 -34.32
N ASP A 591 4.46 -7.76 -34.57
CA ASP A 591 5.70 -8.51 -34.69
C ASP A 591 6.47 -8.43 -33.37
N TRP A 592 7.06 -9.54 -32.96
CA TRP A 592 7.87 -9.66 -31.74
C TRP A 592 8.91 -10.79 -31.88
N LYS A 593 10.19 -10.49 -31.64
CA LYS A 593 11.30 -11.46 -31.78
C LYS A 593 11.52 -12.28 -30.51
N GLY A 594 10.99 -11.84 -29.38
CA GLY A 594 11.09 -12.58 -28.12
C GLY A 594 10.20 -13.82 -28.12
N ASP A 595 10.63 -14.82 -27.35
CA ASP A 595 9.76 -15.93 -26.96
C ASP A 595 8.70 -15.39 -26.01
N GLU A 596 7.43 -15.34 -26.40
CA GLU A 596 6.31 -14.89 -25.57
C GLU A 596 5.15 -15.86 -25.75
N ASN A 597 4.20 -15.91 -24.80
CA ASN A 597 2.94 -16.59 -25.05
C ASN A 597 1.88 -15.54 -25.37
N ASP A 598 1.30 -15.62 -26.57
CA ASP A 598 0.22 -14.74 -26.96
C ASP A 598 -1.10 -15.21 -26.32
N TYR A 599 -1.86 -14.25 -25.80
CA TYR A 599 -3.19 -14.49 -25.24
C TYR A 599 -4.16 -13.40 -25.67
N VAL A 600 -5.42 -13.80 -25.76
CA VAL A 600 -6.55 -12.88 -25.75
C VAL A 600 -7.16 -12.86 -24.35
N ILE A 601 -7.32 -11.67 -23.79
CA ILE A 601 -7.91 -11.47 -22.48
C ILE A 601 -9.21 -10.70 -22.65
N ARG A 602 -10.34 -11.33 -22.32
CA ARG A 602 -11.63 -10.67 -22.19
C ARG A 602 -11.80 -10.24 -20.73
N MET A 603 -11.97 -8.95 -20.51
CA MET A 603 -12.20 -8.39 -19.18
C MET A 603 -13.65 -7.93 -19.04
N LEU A 604 -14.27 -8.34 -17.94
CA LEU A 604 -15.63 -8.03 -17.56
C LEU A 604 -15.63 -7.42 -16.16
N PRO A 605 -15.14 -6.17 -16.02
CA PRO A 605 -15.00 -5.53 -14.72
C PRO A 605 -16.37 -5.12 -14.14
N GLU A 606 -16.47 -5.12 -12.82
CA GLU A 606 -17.63 -4.56 -12.10
C GLU A 606 -17.78 -3.06 -12.36
N GLU A 607 -16.66 -2.35 -12.44
CA GLU A 607 -16.60 -0.92 -12.77
C GLU A 607 -15.73 -0.67 -14.01
N GLY A 608 -16.23 0.16 -14.92
CA GLY A 608 -15.56 0.48 -16.18
C GLY A 608 -16.13 -0.28 -17.38
N LEU A 609 -15.41 -0.24 -18.49
CA LEU A 609 -15.88 -0.81 -19.76
C LEU A 609 -15.35 -2.24 -19.98
N PRO A 610 -16.24 -3.21 -20.27
CA PRO A 610 -15.84 -4.49 -20.83
C PRO A 610 -14.93 -4.30 -22.05
N SER A 611 -13.92 -5.15 -22.17
CA SER A 611 -12.96 -5.06 -23.27
C SER A 611 -12.32 -6.39 -23.60
N ILE A 612 -11.80 -6.48 -24.82
CA ILE A 612 -10.88 -7.52 -25.24
C ILE A 612 -9.51 -6.90 -25.48
N GLN A 613 -8.48 -7.57 -24.99
CA GLN A 613 -7.08 -7.24 -25.19
C GLN A 613 -6.35 -8.41 -25.84
N VAL A 614 -5.44 -8.11 -26.76
CA VAL A 614 -4.54 -9.11 -27.36
C VAL A 614 -3.11 -8.70 -27.05
N GLY A 615 -2.38 -9.58 -26.38
CA GLY A 615 -1.03 -9.29 -25.87
C GLY A 615 -0.37 -10.53 -25.28
N PHE A 616 0.47 -10.33 -24.26
CA PHE A 616 1.24 -11.40 -23.63
C PHE A 616 0.72 -11.71 -22.23
N ASP A 617 0.89 -12.97 -21.80
CA ASP A 617 0.56 -13.49 -20.48
C ASP A 617 1.09 -12.61 -19.31
N TRP A 618 2.35 -12.18 -19.39
CA TRP A 618 3.02 -11.41 -18.33
C TRP A 618 2.78 -9.89 -18.37
N ASN A 619 2.22 -9.34 -19.45
CA ASN A 619 2.18 -7.89 -19.69
C ASN A 619 0.86 -7.26 -19.24
N ALA A 620 0.88 -6.44 -18.20
CA ALA A 620 -0.29 -5.72 -17.69
C ALA A 620 -0.71 -4.52 -18.57
N GLY A 621 0.17 -4.05 -19.46
CA GLY A 621 -0.12 -2.98 -20.42
C GLY A 621 -0.99 -3.44 -21.60
N LEU A 622 -1.57 -2.48 -22.32
CA LEU A 622 -2.31 -2.76 -23.55
C LEU A 622 -1.40 -2.71 -24.76
N MET A 623 -1.37 -3.78 -25.56
CA MET A 623 -0.79 -3.74 -26.90
C MET A 623 -1.86 -3.42 -27.95
N THR A 624 -2.91 -4.24 -28.01
CA THR A 624 -4.06 -4.13 -28.91
C THR A 624 -5.34 -4.33 -28.10
N GLY A 625 -6.36 -3.51 -28.29
CA GLY A 625 -7.67 -3.79 -27.66
C GLY A 625 -8.85 -3.06 -28.26
N LEU A 626 -10.03 -3.59 -27.93
CA LEU A 626 -11.35 -3.06 -28.28
C LEU A 626 -12.23 -3.09 -27.02
N ASN A 627 -12.90 -1.99 -26.71
CA ASN A 627 -13.88 -1.97 -25.62
C ASN A 627 -15.33 -2.06 -26.13
N ARG A 628 -16.27 -2.21 -25.20
CA ARG A 628 -17.71 -2.37 -25.48
C ARG A 628 -18.28 -1.23 -26.31
N ASP A 629 -17.77 -0.03 -26.09
CA ASP A 629 -18.22 1.19 -26.76
C ASP A 629 -17.52 1.41 -28.11
N ARG A 630 -16.77 0.40 -28.57
CA ARG A 630 -16.07 0.33 -29.87
C ARG A 630 -14.95 1.36 -30.00
N LEU A 631 -14.27 1.66 -28.91
CA LEU A 631 -12.96 2.32 -28.96
C LEU A 631 -11.89 1.24 -29.19
N PHE A 632 -11.18 1.36 -30.30
CA PHE A 632 -10.05 0.54 -30.67
C PHE A 632 -8.74 1.30 -30.48
N LEU A 633 -7.76 0.64 -29.85
CA LEU A 633 -6.43 1.17 -29.60
C LEU A 633 -5.38 0.11 -29.93
N CYS A 634 -4.35 0.50 -30.67
CA CYS A 634 -3.16 -0.32 -30.81
C CYS A 634 -1.88 0.51 -30.98
N LEU A 635 -0.77 0.02 -30.43
CA LEU A 635 0.54 0.72 -30.44
C LEU A 635 1.56 0.09 -31.37
N GLU A 636 2.36 0.91 -32.04
CA GLU A 636 3.54 0.48 -32.80
C GLU A 636 4.76 1.25 -32.29
N TYR A 637 5.89 0.58 -32.10
CA TYR A 637 7.14 1.24 -31.77
C TYR A 637 7.86 1.71 -33.04
N VAL A 638 8.25 2.99 -33.08
CA VAL A 638 8.94 3.61 -34.22
C VAL A 638 10.10 4.47 -33.71
N PRO A 639 11.37 4.05 -33.87
CA PRO A 639 12.52 4.70 -33.24
C PRO A 639 12.94 6.00 -33.95
N TYR A 640 12.34 7.13 -33.60
CA TYR A 640 12.71 8.45 -34.12
C TYR A 640 13.85 9.13 -33.36
N VAL A 641 13.93 8.87 -32.06
CA VAL A 641 14.88 9.50 -31.14
C VAL A 641 15.52 8.44 -30.25
N ASP A 642 16.66 8.77 -29.65
CA ASP A 642 17.29 7.87 -28.68
C ASP A 642 16.33 7.52 -27.54
N THR A 643 16.32 6.26 -27.14
CA THR A 643 15.46 5.81 -26.04
C THR A 643 15.99 6.36 -24.72
N VAL A 644 15.17 7.13 -24.03
CA VAL A 644 15.42 7.62 -22.67
C VAL A 644 14.38 6.97 -21.75
N LEU A 645 14.74 6.72 -20.49
CA LEU A 645 13.78 6.26 -19.50
C LEU A 645 12.66 7.31 -19.35
N PRO A 646 11.37 6.90 -19.41
CA PRO A 646 10.26 7.83 -19.29
C PRO A 646 10.17 8.40 -17.87
N GLU A 647 9.54 9.57 -17.73
CA GLU A 647 9.29 10.20 -16.42
C GLU A 647 7.97 9.72 -15.76
N LYS A 648 7.14 8.99 -16.52
CA LYS A 648 5.79 8.51 -16.15
C LYS A 648 5.52 7.13 -16.74
N ALA A 649 4.32 6.62 -16.51
CA ALA A 649 3.90 5.31 -16.98
C ALA A 649 4.08 5.15 -18.50
N PRO A 650 4.67 4.03 -18.96
CA PRO A 650 4.79 3.73 -20.39
C PRO A 650 3.43 3.78 -21.12
N LEU A 651 3.47 4.01 -22.43
CA LEU A 651 2.28 4.23 -23.25
C LEU A 651 1.26 3.10 -23.14
N GLU A 652 1.71 1.86 -23.08
CA GLU A 652 0.85 0.68 -22.97
C GLU A 652 -0.07 0.73 -21.74
N PHE A 653 0.37 1.34 -20.63
CA PHE A 653 -0.45 1.50 -19.43
C PHE A 653 -1.47 2.61 -19.60
N LEU A 654 -1.10 3.73 -20.24
CA LEU A 654 -2.04 4.79 -20.60
C LEU A 654 -3.14 4.26 -21.53
N LEU A 655 -2.77 3.46 -22.53
CA LEU A 655 -3.72 2.85 -23.46
C LEU A 655 -4.66 1.88 -22.76
N GLY A 656 -4.15 1.05 -21.85
CA GLY A 656 -4.97 0.16 -21.03
C GLY A 656 -5.99 0.93 -20.19
N GLN A 657 -5.57 2.03 -19.57
CA GLN A 657 -6.49 2.88 -18.81
C GLN A 657 -7.57 3.51 -19.70
N LEU A 658 -7.20 4.04 -20.87
CA LEU A 658 -8.16 4.61 -21.82
C LEU A 658 -9.17 3.57 -22.30
N LEU A 659 -8.72 2.33 -22.56
CA LEU A 659 -9.61 1.25 -22.98
C LEU A 659 -10.69 0.94 -21.93
N ARG A 660 -10.34 1.05 -20.65
CA ARG A 660 -11.25 0.78 -19.51
C ARG A 660 -12.17 1.95 -19.17
N SER A 661 -11.77 3.18 -19.47
CA SER A 661 -12.43 4.40 -18.97
C SER A 661 -13.06 5.30 -20.03
N CYS A 662 -12.60 5.29 -21.27
CA CYS A 662 -13.08 6.18 -22.33
C CYS A 662 -14.08 5.48 -23.26
N SER A 663 -15.19 6.18 -23.55
CA SER A 663 -16.27 5.70 -24.42
C SER A 663 -16.27 6.35 -25.81
N SER A 664 -15.42 7.36 -26.05
CA SER A 664 -15.44 8.14 -27.28
C SER A 664 -14.06 8.35 -27.91
N PHE A 665 -14.06 8.52 -29.24
CA PHE A 665 -12.86 8.79 -30.03
C PHE A 665 -12.20 10.10 -29.63
N SER A 666 -12.98 11.19 -29.55
CA SER A 666 -12.44 12.53 -29.28
C SER A 666 -11.83 12.66 -27.89
N GLU A 667 -12.41 11.99 -26.89
CA GLU A 667 -11.88 11.97 -25.52
C GLU A 667 -10.53 11.27 -25.45
N ALA A 668 -10.44 10.05 -25.98
CA ALA A 668 -9.19 9.30 -25.99
C ALA A 668 -8.10 9.99 -26.84
N LEU A 669 -8.47 10.55 -28.00
CA LEU A 669 -7.53 11.32 -28.83
C LEU A 669 -6.98 12.55 -28.10
N LYS A 670 -7.81 13.25 -27.33
CA LYS A 670 -7.39 14.41 -26.54
C LYS A 670 -6.34 14.03 -25.50
N VAL A 671 -6.55 12.93 -24.78
CA VAL A 671 -5.59 12.44 -23.77
C VAL A 671 -4.28 12.04 -24.44
N LEU A 672 -4.34 11.26 -25.52
CA LEU A 672 -3.16 10.85 -26.28
C LEU A 672 -2.38 12.05 -26.83
N SER A 673 -3.07 13.04 -27.39
CA SER A 673 -2.44 14.23 -27.96
C SER A 673 -1.73 15.11 -26.92
N ALA A 674 -2.07 14.96 -25.63
CA ALA A 674 -1.45 15.70 -24.52
C ALA A 674 -0.28 14.94 -23.87
N ALA A 675 0.02 13.70 -24.29
CA ALA A 675 1.05 12.85 -23.69
C ALA A 675 2.47 13.13 -24.23
N GLU A 676 2.96 14.37 -24.06
CA GLU A 676 4.25 14.85 -24.62
C GLU A 676 5.49 14.07 -24.17
N TYR A 677 5.39 13.36 -23.04
CA TYR A 677 6.45 12.54 -22.46
C TYR A 677 6.67 11.21 -23.22
N ILE A 678 5.70 10.78 -24.03
CA ILE A 678 5.83 9.58 -24.86
C ILE A 678 6.68 9.89 -26.10
N LYS A 679 7.60 8.99 -26.43
CA LYS A 679 8.49 9.05 -27.59
C LYS A 679 8.62 7.67 -28.23
N ASN A 680 8.90 7.65 -29.52
CA ASN A 680 9.14 6.46 -30.32
C ASN A 680 7.95 5.51 -30.45
N TYR A 681 6.73 6.06 -30.47
CA TYR A 681 5.52 5.27 -30.64
C TYR A 681 4.57 5.92 -31.63
N HIS A 682 3.83 5.10 -32.36
CA HIS A 682 2.61 5.48 -33.04
C HIS A 682 1.43 4.77 -32.39
N VAL A 683 0.28 5.44 -32.28
CA VAL A 683 -0.96 4.84 -31.79
C VAL A 683 -2.02 4.97 -32.86
N LEU A 684 -2.51 3.85 -33.37
CA LEU A 684 -3.74 3.84 -34.15
C LEU A 684 -4.93 3.81 -33.19
N ILE A 685 -5.75 4.86 -33.27
CA ILE A 685 -6.99 5.00 -32.54
C ILE A 685 -8.14 5.08 -33.53
N ALA A 686 -9.22 4.35 -33.24
CA ALA A 686 -10.47 4.46 -33.96
C ALA A 686 -11.65 4.28 -33.01
N GLY A 687 -12.73 4.99 -33.24
CA GLY A 687 -13.91 4.91 -32.37
C GLY A 687 -15.04 5.80 -32.85
N TYR A 688 -16.04 5.96 -32.00
CA TYR A 688 -17.22 6.77 -32.29
C TYR A 688 -17.26 8.05 -31.45
N ASP A 689 -17.80 9.11 -32.04
CA ASP A 689 -18.36 10.27 -31.36
C ASP A 689 -19.85 10.33 -31.71
N GLY A 690 -20.70 9.80 -30.82
CA GLY A 690 -22.11 9.54 -31.15
C GLY A 690 -22.22 8.50 -32.27
N GLU A 691 -22.81 8.86 -33.42
CA GLU A 691 -22.91 7.96 -34.58
C GLU A 691 -21.73 8.08 -35.56
N LYS A 692 -20.84 9.05 -35.35
CA LYS A 692 -19.73 9.32 -36.29
C LYS A 692 -18.51 8.46 -35.92
N ALA A 693 -18.13 7.54 -36.81
CA ALA A 693 -16.86 6.84 -36.72
C ALA A 693 -15.71 7.72 -37.24
N ASP A 694 -14.56 7.68 -36.55
CA ASP A 694 -13.34 8.34 -36.99
C ASP A 694 -12.11 7.48 -36.61
N ALA A 695 -10.99 7.72 -37.28
CA ALA A 695 -9.71 7.09 -37.02
C ALA A 695 -8.57 8.11 -37.15
N ALA A 696 -7.51 7.92 -36.37
CA ALA A 696 -6.29 8.71 -36.45
C ALA A 696 -5.08 7.88 -36.03
N VAL A 697 -3.90 8.29 -36.50
CA VAL A 697 -2.64 7.84 -35.93
C VAL A 697 -2.02 9.01 -35.17
N VAL A 698 -1.77 8.81 -33.87
CA VAL A 698 -1.00 9.75 -33.05
C VAL A 698 0.47 9.35 -33.14
N GLU A 699 1.33 10.26 -33.60
CA GLU A 699 2.75 10.03 -33.83
C GLU A 699 3.59 10.71 -32.75
N TYR A 700 4.32 9.93 -31.96
CA TYR A 700 5.20 10.42 -30.89
C TYR A 700 6.67 10.46 -31.34
N GLY A 701 6.99 11.44 -32.19
CA GLY A 701 8.36 11.73 -32.62
C GLY A 701 9.02 12.85 -31.80
N GLN A 702 9.78 13.73 -32.47
CA GLN A 702 10.28 14.96 -31.85
C GLN A 702 9.13 15.86 -31.34
N SER A 703 8.04 15.92 -32.12
CA SER A 703 6.76 16.56 -31.73
C SER A 703 5.63 15.55 -31.88
N ILE A 704 4.50 15.81 -31.19
CA ILE A 704 3.29 15.03 -31.36
C ILE A 704 2.57 15.49 -32.62
N SER A 705 2.23 14.53 -33.47
CA SER A 705 1.46 14.75 -34.70
C SER A 705 0.21 13.87 -34.68
N VAL A 706 -0.89 14.34 -35.27
CA VAL A 706 -2.12 13.54 -35.45
C VAL A 706 -2.41 13.45 -36.93
N ARG A 707 -2.32 12.24 -37.48
CA ARG A 707 -2.50 11.98 -38.90
C ARG A 707 -3.85 11.35 -39.19
N LYS A 708 -4.50 11.86 -40.24
CA LYS A 708 -5.78 11.37 -40.76
C LYS A 708 -5.57 10.56 -42.04
N ALA A 709 -6.60 9.80 -42.42
CA ALA A 709 -6.58 8.99 -43.63
C ALA A 709 -6.42 9.86 -44.89
N VAL A 710 -5.74 9.32 -45.89
CA VAL A 710 -5.61 9.92 -47.22
C VAL A 710 -6.20 8.94 -48.24
N LYS A 711 -7.21 9.38 -49.00
CA LYS A 711 -7.97 8.50 -49.91
C LYS A 711 -8.53 7.26 -49.20
N GLY A 712 -9.02 7.47 -47.98
CA GLY A 712 -9.53 6.45 -47.08
C GLY A 712 -8.54 5.42 -46.53
N ILE A 713 -7.23 5.55 -46.78
CA ILE A 713 -6.20 4.67 -46.21
C ILE A 713 -5.43 5.42 -45.12
N LEU A 714 -5.29 4.80 -43.94
CA LEU A 714 -4.51 5.31 -42.82
C LEU A 714 -3.58 4.21 -42.29
N THR A 715 -2.29 4.28 -42.59
CA THR A 715 -1.29 3.32 -42.11
C THR A 715 -0.65 3.77 -40.81
N GLY A 716 -0.09 2.83 -40.03
CA GLY A 716 0.64 3.13 -38.79
C GLY A 716 1.81 4.07 -39.04
N VAL A 717 2.59 3.86 -40.10
CA VAL A 717 3.67 4.76 -40.52
C VAL A 717 3.36 5.33 -41.91
N ASN A 718 3.62 6.63 -42.10
CA ASN A 718 3.67 7.21 -43.43
C ASN A 718 5.05 6.95 -44.04
N PRO A 719 5.17 6.22 -45.18
CA PRO A 719 6.47 5.90 -45.78
C PRO A 719 7.23 7.15 -46.27
N ASP A 720 6.57 8.29 -46.42
CA ASP A 720 7.21 9.55 -46.78
C ASP A 720 7.86 10.27 -45.57
N THR A 721 7.63 9.77 -44.35
CA THR A 721 8.23 10.34 -43.13
C THR A 721 9.74 10.11 -43.12
N GLN A 722 10.51 11.17 -42.87
CA GLN A 722 11.97 11.09 -42.75
C GLN A 722 12.40 10.39 -41.45
N GLY A 723 13.53 9.67 -41.48
CA GLY A 723 14.13 9.07 -40.29
C GLY A 723 13.54 7.72 -39.86
N ILE A 724 12.58 7.17 -40.60
CA ILE A 724 12.08 5.80 -40.38
C ILE A 724 13.05 4.77 -41.00
N PRO A 725 13.20 3.56 -40.39
CA PRO A 725 14.00 2.48 -40.97
C PRO A 725 13.52 2.07 -42.37
N ASP A 726 14.46 1.65 -43.24
CA ASP A 726 14.16 1.33 -44.64
C ASP A 726 13.19 0.14 -44.77
N GLU A 727 13.38 -0.91 -43.95
CA GLU A 727 12.47 -2.07 -43.90
C GLU A 727 11.03 -1.66 -43.53
N THR A 728 10.85 -0.67 -42.64
CA THR A 728 9.54 -0.11 -42.29
C THR A 728 8.92 0.62 -43.46
N ARG A 729 9.74 1.42 -44.16
CA ARG A 729 9.30 2.19 -45.33
C ARG A 729 8.82 1.26 -46.43
N GLU A 730 9.63 0.26 -46.79
CA GLU A 730 9.33 -0.72 -47.83
C GLU A 730 8.05 -1.50 -47.50
N ARG A 731 7.89 -1.93 -46.24
CA ARG A 731 6.70 -2.66 -45.79
C ARG A 731 5.42 -1.85 -45.97
N TYR A 732 5.41 -0.59 -45.52
CA TYR A 732 4.23 0.26 -45.63
C TYR A 732 3.96 0.71 -47.07
N GLN A 733 4.99 0.87 -47.91
CA GLN A 733 4.82 1.09 -49.35
C GLN A 733 4.14 -0.12 -50.01
N ALA A 734 4.63 -1.33 -49.74
CA ALA A 734 4.04 -2.56 -50.26
C ALA A 734 2.58 -2.75 -49.82
N LEU A 735 2.25 -2.45 -48.56
CA LEU A 735 0.88 -2.47 -48.06
C LEU A 735 -0.02 -1.48 -48.83
N ILE A 736 0.42 -0.23 -48.99
CA ILE A 736 -0.35 0.81 -49.70
C ILE A 736 -0.56 0.43 -51.17
N GLU A 737 0.48 -0.07 -51.85
CA GLU A 737 0.38 -0.54 -53.24
C GLU A 737 -0.59 -1.72 -53.37
N THR A 738 -0.51 -2.69 -52.44
CA THR A 738 -1.43 -3.83 -52.42
C THR A 738 -2.87 -3.38 -52.23
N LEU A 739 -3.14 -2.47 -51.29
CA LEU A 739 -4.49 -1.91 -51.05
C LEU A 739 -5.04 -1.12 -52.24
N LYS A 740 -4.18 -0.48 -53.04
CA LYS A 740 -4.59 0.21 -54.27
C LYS A 740 -4.96 -0.77 -55.38
N ASN A 741 -4.28 -1.92 -55.44
CA ASN A 741 -4.43 -2.91 -56.50
C ASN A 741 -5.47 -4.01 -56.18
N GLN A 742 -5.72 -4.27 -54.90
CA GLN A 742 -6.63 -5.30 -54.41
C GLN A 742 -7.69 -4.68 -53.47
N PRO A 743 -8.95 -4.52 -53.91
CA PRO A 743 -9.98 -3.92 -53.09
C PRO A 743 -10.37 -4.84 -51.92
N VAL A 744 -10.16 -4.34 -50.69
CA VAL A 744 -10.57 -5.00 -49.44
C VAL A 744 -12.00 -4.59 -49.10
N LYS A 745 -12.90 -5.57 -48.91
CA LYS A 745 -14.35 -5.31 -48.73
C LYS A 745 -14.85 -5.51 -47.29
N ASN A 746 -14.12 -6.30 -46.49
CA ASN A 746 -14.51 -6.69 -45.14
C ASN A 746 -13.27 -7.11 -44.32
N ARG A 747 -13.47 -7.37 -43.03
CA ARG A 747 -12.40 -7.77 -42.11
C ARG A 747 -11.71 -9.08 -42.52
N GLU A 748 -12.43 -10.02 -43.13
CA GLU A 748 -11.88 -11.31 -43.58
C GLU A 748 -10.89 -11.15 -44.75
N SER A 749 -11.24 -10.33 -45.74
CA SER A 749 -10.34 -10.00 -46.86
C SER A 749 -9.14 -9.17 -46.40
N LEU A 750 -9.31 -8.30 -45.40
CA LEU A 750 -8.20 -7.59 -44.77
C LEU A 750 -7.26 -8.56 -44.04
N GLY A 751 -7.81 -9.50 -43.28
CA GLY A 751 -7.03 -10.53 -42.58
C GLY A 751 -6.20 -11.35 -43.55
N THR A 752 -6.83 -11.82 -44.64
CA THR A 752 -6.14 -12.58 -45.71
C THR A 752 -4.97 -11.81 -46.30
N LEU A 753 -5.13 -10.51 -46.55
CA LEU A 753 -4.06 -9.64 -47.07
C LEU A 753 -2.93 -9.49 -46.05
N LEU A 754 -3.25 -9.21 -44.78
CA LEU A 754 -2.26 -8.99 -43.73
C LEU A 754 -1.50 -10.26 -43.34
N THR A 755 -2.06 -11.44 -43.60
CA THR A 755 -1.43 -12.74 -43.35
C THR A 755 -0.89 -13.40 -44.62
N ALA A 756 -0.93 -12.71 -45.77
CA ALA A 756 -0.42 -13.25 -47.02
C ALA A 756 1.12 -13.28 -46.98
N SER A 757 1.72 -14.48 -46.86
CA SER A 757 3.16 -14.66 -47.00
C SER A 757 3.57 -14.99 -48.44
N PRO A 758 4.68 -14.44 -48.95
CA PRO A 758 5.43 -15.08 -50.03
C PRO A 758 6.12 -16.34 -49.47
N MET A 759 5.76 -17.51 -49.98
CA MET A 759 6.45 -18.77 -49.67
C MET A 759 7.80 -18.79 -50.38
N GLU A 760 8.90 -18.52 -49.67
CA GLU A 760 10.23 -19.16 -49.81
C GLU A 760 11.26 -18.44 -48.90
N SER A 761 11.82 -19.18 -47.93
CA SER A 761 12.90 -18.87 -46.97
C SER A 761 13.07 -17.43 -46.45
N ASP A 762 12.86 -17.26 -45.14
CA ASP A 762 13.31 -16.14 -44.30
C ASP A 762 12.92 -14.73 -44.78
N GLY A 763 11.66 -14.57 -45.19
CA GLY A 763 11.09 -13.27 -45.56
C GLY A 763 11.47 -12.19 -44.54
N GLY A 764 12.31 -11.27 -44.99
CA GLY A 764 12.85 -10.19 -44.17
C GLY A 764 11.77 -9.26 -43.62
N MET A 765 12.19 -8.34 -42.76
CA MET A 765 11.32 -7.40 -42.05
C MET A 765 10.51 -6.48 -42.99
N GLN A 766 10.83 -6.38 -44.27
CA GLN A 766 10.06 -5.65 -45.27
C GLN A 766 8.69 -6.28 -45.61
N HIS A 767 8.42 -7.55 -45.25
CA HIS A 767 7.13 -8.20 -45.52
C HIS A 767 6.09 -7.96 -44.42
N ILE A 768 4.80 -7.87 -44.82
CA ILE A 768 3.66 -7.59 -43.92
C ILE A 768 3.49 -8.71 -42.87
N TRP A 769 3.49 -9.97 -43.28
CA TRP A 769 3.62 -11.15 -42.42
C TRP A 769 5.00 -11.77 -42.61
N ASN A 770 5.75 -11.92 -41.53
CA ASN A 770 7.17 -12.31 -41.56
C ASN A 770 7.54 -13.20 -40.37
N HIS A 771 8.83 -13.56 -40.28
CA HIS A 771 9.35 -14.44 -39.24
C HIS A 771 9.20 -13.89 -37.82
N ALA A 772 9.02 -12.58 -37.63
CA ALA A 772 8.76 -11.96 -36.34
C ALA A 772 7.26 -11.76 -36.05
N SER A 773 6.36 -11.89 -37.02
CA SER A 773 4.91 -11.78 -36.79
C SER A 773 4.44 -12.80 -35.75
N ARG A 774 3.61 -12.37 -34.79
CA ARG A 774 3.07 -13.19 -33.71
C ARG A 774 1.58 -13.45 -33.88
N HIS A 775 0.85 -12.37 -34.13
CA HIS A 775 -0.60 -12.43 -34.30
C HIS A 775 -1.10 -11.33 -35.23
N CYS A 776 -2.21 -11.62 -35.88
CA CYS A 776 -2.98 -10.66 -36.70
C CYS A 776 -4.33 -10.42 -36.02
N VAL A 777 -4.68 -9.16 -35.83
CA VAL A 777 -6.00 -8.71 -35.37
C VAL A 777 -6.64 -7.88 -36.49
N VAL A 778 -7.86 -8.25 -36.87
CA VAL A 778 -8.69 -7.48 -37.80
C VAL A 778 -10.09 -7.31 -37.23
N LEU A 779 -10.72 -6.17 -37.50
CA LEU A 779 -12.10 -5.93 -37.09
C LEU A 779 -12.80 -4.93 -38.00
N GLN A 780 -14.11 -4.89 -37.85
CA GLN A 780 -15.00 -3.92 -38.45
C GLN A 780 -15.61 -3.10 -37.33
N LEU A 781 -15.33 -1.79 -37.29
CA LEU A 781 -15.54 -0.96 -36.09
C LEU A 781 -16.99 -0.92 -35.63
N SER A 782 -17.98 -1.05 -36.53
CA SER A 782 -19.39 -1.10 -36.13
C SER A 782 -19.75 -2.31 -35.26
N GLN A 783 -18.95 -3.37 -35.31
CA GLN A 783 -19.14 -4.62 -34.56
C GLN A 783 -18.23 -4.60 -33.31
N PRO A 784 -18.75 -4.94 -32.12
CA PRO A 784 -17.96 -5.05 -30.89
C PRO A 784 -17.19 -6.38 -30.83
N GLU A 785 -16.52 -6.74 -31.92
CA GLU A 785 -15.86 -8.02 -32.13
C GLU A 785 -14.45 -7.82 -32.68
N ILE A 786 -13.52 -8.67 -32.25
CA ILE A 786 -12.22 -8.81 -32.90
C ILE A 786 -12.13 -10.16 -33.61
N MET A 787 -11.47 -10.20 -34.76
CA MET A 787 -10.97 -11.44 -35.35
C MET A 787 -9.47 -11.52 -35.12
N CYS A 788 -9.00 -12.63 -34.53
CA CYS A 788 -7.59 -12.81 -34.19
C CYS A 788 -7.07 -14.15 -34.71
N ALA A 789 -5.86 -14.14 -35.28
CA ALA A 789 -5.13 -15.33 -35.70
C ALA A 789 -3.71 -15.32 -35.12
N PHE A 790 -3.31 -16.43 -34.50
CA PHE A 790 -1.97 -16.61 -33.94
C PHE A 790 -1.06 -17.38 -34.89
N LYS A 791 0.23 -17.06 -34.86
CA LYS A 791 1.25 -17.77 -35.62
C LYS A 791 1.35 -19.23 -35.19
N GLN A 792 1.40 -20.10 -36.17
CA GLN A 792 1.60 -21.53 -36.00
C GLN A 792 3.10 -21.89 -35.98
N PRO A 793 3.49 -23.06 -35.47
CA PRO A 793 4.88 -23.50 -35.43
C PRO A 793 5.58 -23.53 -36.80
N ASP A 794 4.82 -23.67 -37.90
CA ASP A 794 5.34 -23.67 -39.28
C ASP A 794 5.64 -22.27 -39.84
N GLY A 795 5.37 -21.22 -39.05
CA GLY A 795 5.61 -19.83 -39.43
C GLY A 795 4.37 -19.07 -39.94
N LYS A 796 3.29 -19.77 -40.30
CA LYS A 796 2.10 -19.19 -40.94
C LYS A 796 1.10 -18.67 -39.92
N ALA A 797 0.20 -17.80 -40.35
CA ALA A 797 -0.96 -17.42 -39.54
C ALA A 797 -1.92 -18.62 -39.41
N GLY A 798 -2.44 -18.84 -38.20
CA GLY A 798 -3.49 -19.82 -37.93
C GLY A 798 -4.86 -19.37 -38.44
N SER A 799 -5.89 -20.15 -38.14
CA SER A 799 -7.27 -19.76 -38.40
C SER A 799 -7.68 -18.56 -37.54
N PHE A 800 -8.45 -17.64 -38.12
CA PHE A 800 -9.05 -16.54 -37.37
C PHE A 800 -10.18 -17.04 -36.47
N ALA A 801 -10.13 -16.68 -35.19
CA ALA A 801 -11.25 -16.79 -34.25
C ALA A 801 -11.92 -15.43 -34.08
N THR A 802 -13.25 -15.40 -34.00
CA THR A 802 -14.04 -14.19 -33.75
C THR A 802 -14.43 -14.13 -32.29
N LEU A 803 -14.20 -13.00 -31.64
CA LEU A 803 -14.42 -12.82 -30.21
C LEU A 803 -15.20 -11.54 -29.96
N THR A 804 -16.35 -11.65 -29.30
CA THR A 804 -17.19 -10.51 -28.91
C THR A 804 -16.78 -9.98 -27.55
N VAL A 805 -16.78 -8.65 -27.37
CA VAL A 805 -16.36 -7.98 -26.12
C VAL A 805 -17.19 -8.40 -24.91
N SER A 806 -18.49 -8.61 -25.09
CA SER A 806 -19.39 -9.17 -24.08
C SER A 806 -20.21 -10.26 -24.73
N GLU A 807 -20.15 -11.48 -24.21
CA GLU A 807 -21.22 -12.44 -24.47
C GLU A 807 -22.46 -11.90 -23.76
N ILE A 808 -23.47 -11.53 -24.54
CA ILE A 808 -24.78 -11.21 -23.99
C ILE A 808 -25.24 -12.50 -23.31
N SER A 809 -25.23 -12.56 -21.98
CA SER A 809 -25.98 -13.59 -21.27
C SER A 809 -27.44 -13.39 -21.68
N SER A 810 -27.94 -14.24 -22.57
CA SER A 810 -29.34 -14.31 -22.91
C SER A 810 -30.10 -14.93 -21.73
N HIS A 811 -30.24 -14.16 -20.66
CA HIS A 811 -31.21 -14.40 -19.60
C HIS A 811 -32.00 -13.11 -19.43
N GLU A 812 -33.05 -13.01 -20.27
CA GLU A 812 -34.25 -12.21 -20.00
C GLU A 812 -34.90 -12.62 -18.67
#